data_AF-K9ULY0-F1
#
_entry.id   AF-K9ULY0-F1
#
_cell.length_a   1.000
_cell.length_b   1.000
_cell.length_c   1.000
_cell.angle_alpha   90.00
_cell.angle_beta   90.00
_cell.angle_gamma   90.00
#
_symmetry.space_group_name_H-M   'P 1'
#
loop_
_entity.id
_entity.type
_entity.pdbx_description
1 polymer ?
#
loop_
_entity_poly.entity_id
_entity_poly.type
_entity_poly.pdbx_seq_one_letter_code
_entity_poly.pdbx_strand_id
1 'polypeptide(L)'
;MKKARFWQLIGACAIGICWGWWCHNAILANILPPHLPAPVTIATTLNLPESIGDSSPNLNYRPNGEWIGRLILPSQEDIKTSAPGDWVWVEIKNAPETARQTIGKTLRLTWQPQSKIAADARQVTTDIKFTAGTIASQQQGNIHPQRLNGRFVVGALQSLAGARAEDDVLVRLDGANLNAESGSTAQILTMDREPIQIASTLTGLVQILGTDNSRQPACSGNSGCQNEYFRVRHYNLKSHSFNGQMETIRIPQMPAQPSGLLPSTIRDLERSPAGSQGWYIYGDRDRQNLFTVAAIQPRALFTLTPHQETTDTNAKLDYLNSQHWQNISQSKGKLSQVKFRGLSSEHPTEQLGDRALLIHLFGGIGGKTGDTPGVWQTVTGHFAYGIAHVTRSTFTGELEWNVEYNQVYAHNPNGIIAGKQDWATYMGHLQRGWLGTRPVSDLLISYPPVTADYDFGGIKLSPLTELQRQLNIFAARYRAGDGTGNASVTPATSCVQDANQALYITIRQLNRQVSTQPQIQSWLAAHPQHLQTLRFRELQSLGAELETTLAPLGIVRQDWQQNAAKLAGIDSARGFSSSTNPLAGLVSWRTMLPRGAQDGIAKIFNSRSATMWFLNTYQVGGVNLDIIPIAPTILFGQIPILATLVVRIWAGLITIPSSSEWLLGLCLLISYAAIALSIGFKSGFLSFHAFAPKLGSRLWQQMRSWMSLFFMPALVEEMLFRLLLIPHPIETASVPNIWIWSLISLILFLFYHPFNALTFYKLGNPTFMNWRFLTLAGLLGLVCTIAYLTTGSIWIPIIIHWLIVSSWLDFFGGNRHLESKL
;
A
#
# COMPACT_ATOMS: atom_id res chain seq x y z
N MET A 1 -27.64 -40.28 13.92
CA MET A 1 -26.82 -40.23 12.67
C MET A 1 -27.22 -39.19 11.61
N LYS A 2 -28.32 -38.42 11.73
CA LYS A 2 -28.67 -37.37 10.74
C LYS A 2 -28.23 -35.93 11.08
N LYS A 3 -27.77 -35.65 12.32
CA LYS A 3 -27.35 -34.29 12.76
C LYS A 3 -25.86 -33.97 12.55
N ALA A 4 -24.98 -34.97 12.37
CA ALA A 4 -23.55 -34.78 12.12
C ALA A 4 -23.24 -34.33 10.67
N ARG A 5 -24.13 -34.64 9.71
CA ARG A 5 -23.94 -34.29 8.29
C ARG A 5 -24.17 -32.80 7.99
N PHE A 6 -24.98 -32.09 8.77
CA PHE A 6 -25.26 -30.66 8.53
C PHE A 6 -24.06 -29.76 8.88
N TRP A 7 -23.33 -30.09 9.95
CA TRP A 7 -22.15 -29.34 10.41
C TRP A 7 -20.86 -29.77 9.70
N GLN A 8 -20.75 -31.03 9.28
CA GLN A 8 -19.71 -31.45 8.33
C GLN A 8 -19.87 -30.77 6.96
N LEU A 9 -21.10 -30.44 6.54
CA LEU A 9 -21.34 -29.64 5.34
C LEU A 9 -20.84 -28.20 5.48
N ILE A 10 -20.95 -27.57 6.66
CA ILE A 10 -20.48 -26.18 6.86
C ILE A 10 -18.94 -26.12 6.90
N GLY A 11 -18.29 -27.08 7.56
CA GLY A 11 -16.82 -27.22 7.53
C GLY A 11 -16.27 -27.57 6.15
N ALA A 12 -16.96 -28.43 5.40
CA ALA A 12 -16.63 -28.75 4.01
C ALA A 12 -16.98 -27.61 3.03
N CYS A 13 -17.98 -26.78 3.33
CA CYS A 13 -18.29 -25.57 2.56
C CYS A 13 -17.21 -24.49 2.78
N ALA A 14 -16.68 -24.28 3.99
CA ALA A 14 -15.61 -23.31 4.20
C ALA A 14 -14.31 -23.69 3.44
N ILE A 15 -13.97 -24.99 3.42
CA ILE A 15 -12.82 -25.51 2.66
C ILE A 15 -13.13 -25.58 1.15
N GLY A 16 -14.34 -25.98 0.78
CA GLY A 16 -14.82 -26.11 -0.60
C GLY A 16 -15.11 -24.76 -1.30
N ILE A 17 -15.43 -23.70 -0.56
CA ILE A 17 -15.55 -22.33 -1.09
C ILE A 17 -14.15 -21.77 -1.40
N CYS A 18 -13.15 -22.04 -0.54
CA CYS A 18 -11.75 -21.70 -0.81
C CYS A 18 -11.17 -22.50 -2.00
N TRP A 19 -11.55 -23.78 -2.15
CA TRP A 19 -11.13 -24.61 -3.29
C TRP A 19 -11.90 -24.29 -4.59
N GLY A 20 -13.20 -24.01 -4.50
CA GLY A 20 -14.04 -23.56 -5.61
C GLY A 20 -13.62 -22.19 -6.13
N TRP A 21 -13.18 -21.28 -5.26
CA TRP A 21 -12.54 -20.01 -5.61
C TRP A 21 -11.28 -20.21 -6.47
N TRP A 22 -10.56 -21.31 -6.27
CA TRP A 22 -9.31 -21.58 -6.99
C TRP A 22 -9.53 -22.30 -8.32
N CYS A 23 -10.32 -23.37 -8.33
CA CYS A 23 -10.63 -24.10 -9.57
C CYS A 23 -11.41 -23.23 -10.56
N HIS A 24 -12.31 -22.35 -10.09
CA HIS A 24 -13.10 -21.50 -10.97
C HIS A 24 -12.29 -20.33 -11.57
N ASN A 25 -11.36 -19.73 -10.81
CA ASN A 25 -10.46 -18.68 -11.34
C ASN A 25 -9.39 -19.23 -12.30
N ALA A 26 -8.91 -20.46 -12.08
CA ALA A 26 -8.01 -21.15 -13.02
C ALA A 26 -8.71 -21.52 -14.35
N ILE A 27 -10.03 -21.73 -14.31
CA ILE A 27 -10.84 -22.07 -15.49
C ILE A 27 -11.32 -20.80 -16.22
N LEU A 28 -11.69 -19.72 -15.51
CA LEU A 28 -12.15 -18.47 -16.12
C LEU A 28 -11.02 -17.63 -16.73
N ALA A 29 -9.77 -17.75 -16.24
CA ALA A 29 -8.61 -17.11 -16.87
C ALA A 29 -8.32 -17.66 -18.30
N ASN A 30 -8.90 -18.80 -18.67
CA ASN A 30 -8.69 -19.47 -19.96
C ASN A 30 -9.94 -19.51 -20.87
N ILE A 31 -11.09 -18.96 -20.45
CA ILE A 31 -12.35 -19.08 -21.20
C ILE A 31 -13.06 -17.72 -21.27
N LEU A 32 -12.62 -16.86 -22.18
CA LEU A 32 -13.46 -15.82 -22.78
C LEU A 32 -13.30 -15.92 -24.31
N PRO A 33 -14.39 -15.98 -25.08
CA PRO A 33 -14.31 -16.13 -26.53
C PRO A 33 -13.82 -14.85 -27.21
N PRO A 34 -13.02 -14.94 -28.29
CA PRO A 34 -12.52 -13.79 -29.03
C PRO A 34 -13.60 -13.31 -29.99
N HIS A 35 -14.46 -12.38 -29.56
CA HIS A 35 -15.11 -11.52 -30.53
C HIS A 35 -14.18 -10.35 -30.80
N LEU A 36 -13.50 -10.44 -31.95
CA LEU A 36 -12.43 -9.56 -32.43
C LEU A 36 -13.04 -8.32 -33.10
N PRO A 37 -12.85 -7.11 -32.55
CA PRO A 37 -12.69 -5.93 -33.37
C PRO A 37 -11.22 -5.80 -33.80
N ALA A 38 -11.01 -5.23 -34.98
CA ALA A 38 -9.69 -4.92 -35.54
C ALA A 38 -8.85 -4.04 -34.58
N PRO A 39 -7.51 -4.11 -34.65
CA PRO A 39 -6.64 -3.30 -33.81
C PRO A 39 -6.94 -1.82 -33.99
N VAL A 40 -7.47 -1.19 -32.95
CA VAL A 40 -7.61 0.26 -32.89
C VAL A 40 -6.19 0.81 -32.75
N THR A 41 -5.69 1.44 -33.81
CA THR A 41 -4.58 2.36 -33.71
C THR A 41 -5.05 3.49 -32.80
N ILE A 42 -4.71 3.44 -31.50
CA ILE A 42 -4.96 4.57 -30.60
C ILE A 42 -3.92 5.63 -30.97
N ALA A 43 -4.17 6.33 -32.08
CA ALA A 43 -3.70 7.69 -32.22
C ALA A 43 -4.38 8.45 -31.08
N THR A 44 -3.65 8.61 -29.97
CA THR A 44 -4.08 9.48 -28.89
C THR A 44 -4.19 10.85 -29.52
N THR A 45 -5.41 11.32 -29.74
CA THR A 45 -5.66 12.72 -30.07
C THR A 45 -5.21 13.53 -28.85
N LEU A 46 -3.92 13.90 -28.83
CA LEU A 46 -3.36 14.79 -27.83
C LEU A 46 -4.03 16.14 -28.04
N ASN A 47 -4.93 16.50 -27.13
CA ASN A 47 -5.44 17.86 -27.03
C ASN A 47 -4.46 18.77 -26.23
N LEU A 48 -3.30 18.22 -25.83
CA LEU A 48 -2.15 18.96 -25.35
C LEU A 48 -1.35 19.45 -26.57
N PRO A 49 -1.14 20.77 -26.74
CA PRO A 49 -0.39 21.30 -27.86
C PRO A 49 1.09 20.93 -27.75
N GLU A 50 1.75 20.87 -28.90
CA GLU A 50 3.20 20.78 -28.98
C GLU A 50 3.81 22.07 -28.42
N SER A 51 4.48 21.98 -27.26
CA SER A 51 5.13 23.10 -26.58
C SER A 51 6.14 23.79 -27.51
N ILE A 52 6.15 25.13 -27.55
CA ILE A 52 7.29 25.82 -28.16
C ILE A 52 8.50 25.59 -27.25
N GLY A 53 9.64 25.19 -27.80
CA GLY A 53 10.90 25.04 -27.05
C GLY A 53 11.47 26.32 -26.42
N ASP A 54 10.70 27.39 -26.27
CA ASP A 54 11.12 28.71 -25.75
C ASP A 54 10.15 29.28 -24.69
N SER A 55 9.63 28.42 -23.81
CA SER A 55 8.87 28.84 -22.63
C SER A 55 9.79 29.43 -21.55
N SER A 56 10.26 30.66 -21.76
CA SER A 56 11.14 31.35 -20.82
C SER A 56 10.44 31.66 -19.47
N PRO A 57 11.09 31.39 -18.32
CA PRO A 57 10.58 31.74 -17.00
C PRO A 57 10.32 33.24 -16.82
N ASN A 58 9.38 33.61 -15.95
CA ASN A 58 9.11 35.00 -15.59
C ASN A 58 8.65 35.15 -14.13
N LEU A 59 8.16 36.32 -13.72
CA LEU A 59 7.72 36.56 -12.34
C LEU A 59 6.58 35.61 -11.90
N ASN A 60 5.69 35.26 -12.83
CA ASN A 60 4.49 34.46 -12.57
C ASN A 60 4.73 32.95 -12.73
N TYR A 61 5.73 32.57 -13.53
CA TYR A 61 6.05 31.18 -13.86
C TYR A 61 7.50 30.85 -13.59
N ARG A 62 7.73 29.75 -12.86
CA ARG A 62 9.06 29.31 -12.43
C ARG A 62 9.40 27.95 -13.04
N PRO A 63 10.68 27.63 -13.28
CA PRO A 63 11.06 26.30 -13.72
C PRO A 63 10.65 25.23 -12.70
N ASN A 64 10.15 24.10 -13.19
CA ASN A 64 9.83 22.92 -12.39
C ASN A 64 11.08 22.05 -12.10
N GLY A 65 12.22 22.69 -11.84
CA GLY A 65 13.52 22.04 -11.66
C GLY A 65 14.67 22.81 -12.30
N GLU A 66 15.89 22.63 -11.78
CA GLU A 66 17.09 23.29 -12.33
C GLU A 66 17.51 22.68 -13.67
N TRP A 67 17.66 21.36 -13.72
CA TRP A 67 17.85 20.61 -14.96
C TRP A 67 16.55 19.95 -15.36
N ILE A 68 16.00 20.36 -16.49
CA ILE A 68 14.82 19.75 -17.10
C ILE A 68 15.18 19.33 -18.52
N GLY A 69 14.80 18.11 -18.89
CA GLY A 69 15.04 17.62 -20.23
C GLY A 69 13.99 16.64 -20.72
N ARG A 70 13.80 16.61 -22.03
CA ARG A 70 12.97 15.61 -22.72
C ARG A 70 13.86 14.46 -23.15
N LEU A 71 13.54 13.26 -22.68
CA LEU A 71 14.30 12.07 -23.02
C LEU A 71 13.98 11.63 -24.45
N ILE A 72 15.02 11.30 -25.19
CA ILE A 72 14.96 10.80 -26.56
C ILE A 72 15.65 9.45 -26.60
N LEU A 73 14.91 8.41 -27.00
CA LEU A 73 15.46 7.07 -27.15
C LEU A 73 16.43 7.05 -28.35
N PRO A 74 17.71 6.64 -28.16
CA PRO A 74 18.66 6.60 -29.25
C PRO A 74 18.23 5.64 -30.36
N SER A 75 18.59 5.97 -31.60
CA SER A 75 18.37 5.10 -32.74
C SER A 75 19.25 3.83 -32.63
N GLN A 76 18.92 2.76 -33.36
CA GLN A 76 19.80 1.59 -33.40
C GLN A 76 21.18 1.91 -34.00
N GLU A 77 21.26 2.93 -34.88
CA GLU A 77 22.51 3.38 -35.47
C GLU A 77 23.35 4.17 -34.46
N ASP A 78 22.72 5.02 -33.64
CA ASP A 78 23.42 5.75 -32.58
C ASP A 78 24.07 4.78 -31.57
N ILE A 79 23.37 3.69 -31.24
CA ILE A 79 23.89 2.64 -30.33
C ILE A 79 25.11 1.94 -30.92
N LYS A 80 25.13 1.68 -32.24
CA LYS A 80 26.26 1.01 -32.91
C LYS A 80 27.50 1.91 -33.02
N THR A 81 27.30 3.21 -33.16
CA THR A 81 28.37 4.19 -33.44
C THR A 81 28.91 4.88 -32.19
N SER A 82 28.20 4.79 -31.05
CA SER A 82 28.59 5.41 -29.78
C SER A 82 29.20 4.41 -28.79
N ALA A 83 29.76 4.94 -27.69
CA ALA A 83 30.30 4.12 -26.62
C ALA A 83 29.23 3.17 -26.03
N PRO A 84 29.60 1.92 -25.70
CA PRO A 84 28.66 0.95 -25.13
C PRO A 84 28.23 1.37 -23.72
N GLY A 85 26.97 1.09 -23.38
CA GLY A 85 26.43 1.35 -22.05
C GLY A 85 24.97 1.79 -22.06
N ASP A 86 24.45 2.11 -20.87
CA ASP A 86 23.11 2.67 -20.73
C ASP A 86 23.16 4.20 -20.78
N TRP A 87 22.60 4.75 -21.85
CA TRP A 87 22.53 6.18 -22.12
C TRP A 87 21.34 6.50 -23.01
N VAL A 88 20.90 7.76 -22.97
CA VAL A 88 19.85 8.31 -23.83
C VAL A 88 20.23 9.71 -24.31
N TRP A 89 19.57 10.20 -25.34
CA TRP A 89 19.63 11.62 -25.67
C TRP A 89 18.70 12.40 -24.74
N VAL A 90 19.09 13.62 -24.37
CA VAL A 90 18.25 14.54 -23.62
C VAL A 90 18.24 15.90 -24.31
N GLU A 91 17.07 16.37 -24.71
CA GLU A 91 16.88 17.75 -25.15
C GLU A 91 16.71 18.63 -23.92
N ILE A 92 17.66 19.51 -23.66
CA ILE A 92 17.66 20.36 -22.47
C ILE A 92 16.60 21.45 -22.61
N LYS A 93 15.61 21.45 -21.71
CA LYS A 93 14.53 22.43 -21.64
C LYS A 93 14.79 23.51 -20.59
N ASN A 94 15.49 23.17 -19.51
CA ASN A 94 15.98 24.13 -18.54
C ASN A 94 17.33 23.67 -17.97
N ALA A 95 18.18 24.62 -17.63
CA ALA A 95 19.51 24.38 -17.07
C ALA A 95 19.84 25.44 -15.99
N PRO A 96 20.72 25.11 -15.02
CA PRO A 96 21.24 26.08 -14.07
C PRO A 96 22.00 27.21 -14.77
N GLU A 97 22.23 28.32 -14.05
CA GLU A 97 22.87 29.52 -14.60
C GLU A 97 24.23 29.25 -15.25
N THR A 98 25.01 28.34 -14.67
CA THR A 98 26.33 27.92 -15.16
C THR A 98 26.29 27.14 -16.49
N ALA A 99 25.12 26.67 -16.91
CA ALA A 99 24.94 25.84 -18.10
C ALA A 99 23.80 26.32 -19.02
N ARG A 100 23.35 27.58 -18.90
CA ARG A 100 22.25 28.14 -19.73
C ARG A 100 22.47 27.98 -21.24
N GLN A 101 23.72 28.01 -21.69
CA GLN A 101 24.11 27.78 -23.10
C GLN A 101 23.76 26.38 -23.63
N THR A 102 23.32 25.46 -22.77
CA THR A 102 22.88 24.11 -23.15
C THR A 102 21.38 24.02 -23.43
N ILE A 103 20.58 25.03 -23.04
CA ILE A 103 19.13 25.05 -23.31
C ILE A 103 18.89 24.99 -24.82
N GLY A 104 17.96 24.13 -25.24
CA GLY A 104 17.64 23.81 -26.64
C GLY A 104 18.63 22.84 -27.32
N LYS A 105 19.75 22.48 -26.67
CA LYS A 105 20.68 21.48 -27.20
C LYS A 105 20.28 20.08 -26.77
N THR A 106 20.62 19.11 -27.62
CA THR A 106 20.54 17.69 -27.31
C THR A 106 21.90 17.21 -26.82
N LEU A 107 21.95 16.67 -25.61
CA LEU A 107 23.17 16.12 -25.00
C LEU A 107 22.99 14.63 -24.73
N ARG A 108 24.10 13.89 -24.62
CA ARG A 108 24.04 12.51 -24.13
C ARG A 108 23.89 12.52 -22.61
N LEU A 109 22.94 11.74 -22.10
CA LEU A 109 22.70 11.53 -20.67
C LEU A 109 23.05 10.10 -20.30
N THR A 110 23.92 9.92 -19.30
CA THR A 110 24.33 8.59 -18.81
C THR A 110 24.51 8.56 -17.29
N TRP A 111 24.67 7.38 -16.73
CA TRP A 111 24.99 7.20 -15.32
C TRP A 111 26.42 7.63 -15.02
N GLN A 112 26.64 8.23 -13.85
CA GLN A 112 27.98 8.51 -13.37
C GLN A 112 28.79 7.20 -13.27
N PRO A 113 29.98 7.12 -13.88
CA PRO A 113 30.81 5.91 -13.83
C PRO A 113 31.09 5.47 -12.39
N GLN A 114 31.14 4.15 -12.16
CA GLN A 114 31.44 3.52 -10.87
C GLN A 114 30.47 3.87 -9.71
N SER A 115 29.38 4.59 -9.98
CA SER A 115 28.32 4.82 -9.00
C SER A 115 27.53 3.54 -8.69
N LYS A 116 26.88 3.49 -7.52
CA LYS A 116 25.98 2.39 -7.14
C LYS A 116 24.84 2.23 -8.16
N ILE A 117 24.25 3.34 -8.61
CA ILE A 117 23.15 3.31 -9.59
C ILE A 117 23.58 2.72 -10.94
N ALA A 118 24.82 2.98 -11.39
CA ALA A 118 25.34 2.36 -12.60
C ALA A 118 25.49 0.84 -12.45
N ALA A 119 25.83 0.36 -11.25
CA ALA A 119 25.89 -1.08 -10.96
C ALA A 119 24.49 -1.71 -10.92
N ASP A 120 23.51 -1.01 -10.33
CA ASP A 120 22.12 -1.46 -10.28
C ASP A 120 21.49 -1.49 -11.68
N ALA A 121 21.75 -0.45 -12.50
CA ALA A 121 21.30 -0.37 -13.90
C ALA A 121 21.79 -1.58 -14.72
N ARG A 122 23.07 -1.97 -14.57
CA ARG A 122 23.62 -3.17 -15.25
C ARG A 122 22.92 -4.47 -14.86
N GLN A 123 22.41 -4.58 -13.64
CA GLN A 123 21.73 -5.81 -13.18
C GLN A 123 20.34 -6.00 -13.77
N VAL A 124 19.71 -4.90 -14.20
CA VAL A 124 18.36 -4.88 -14.79
C VAL A 124 18.38 -4.67 -16.31
N THR A 125 19.55 -4.40 -16.89
CA THR A 125 19.74 -4.37 -18.34
C THR A 125 19.36 -5.72 -18.95
N THR A 126 18.49 -5.70 -19.96
CA THR A 126 17.97 -6.92 -20.57
C THR A 126 17.61 -6.72 -22.04
N ASP A 127 17.52 -7.82 -22.79
CA ASP A 127 16.98 -7.80 -24.14
C ASP A 127 15.45 -7.75 -24.07
N ILE A 128 14.81 -6.99 -24.95
CA ILE A 128 13.35 -6.87 -24.96
C ILE A 128 12.79 -7.47 -26.23
N LYS A 129 11.94 -8.50 -26.05
CA LYS A 129 11.18 -9.12 -27.14
C LYS A 129 9.74 -9.37 -26.68
N PHE A 130 8.80 -8.84 -27.45
CA PHE A 130 7.39 -8.96 -27.12
C PHE A 130 6.91 -10.41 -27.22
N THR A 131 6.14 -10.82 -26.23
CA THR A 131 5.50 -12.14 -26.17
C THR A 131 4.06 -12.05 -26.66
N ALA A 132 3.42 -13.21 -26.89
CA ALA A 132 1.99 -13.25 -27.21
C ALA A 132 1.12 -12.58 -26.11
N GLY A 133 1.53 -12.71 -24.84
CA GLY A 133 0.85 -12.04 -23.73
C GLY A 133 0.98 -10.52 -23.77
N THR A 134 2.12 -9.99 -24.23
CA THR A 134 2.31 -8.55 -24.46
C THR A 134 1.35 -8.04 -25.52
N ILE A 135 1.24 -8.75 -26.66
CA ILE A 135 0.32 -8.38 -27.74
C ILE A 135 -1.14 -8.43 -27.27
N ALA A 136 -1.52 -9.46 -26.51
CA ALA A 136 -2.86 -9.56 -25.94
C ALA A 136 -3.19 -8.41 -24.97
N SER A 137 -2.23 -7.99 -24.13
CA SER A 137 -2.39 -6.84 -23.24
C SER A 137 -2.54 -5.52 -24.01
N GLN A 138 -1.79 -5.34 -25.11
CA GLN A 138 -1.99 -4.19 -26.01
C GLN A 138 -3.40 -4.14 -26.59
N GLN A 139 -3.94 -5.29 -27.00
CA GLN A 139 -5.30 -5.41 -27.53
C GLN A 139 -6.38 -5.06 -26.48
N GLN A 140 -6.06 -5.20 -25.19
CA GLN A 140 -6.93 -4.76 -24.08
C GLN A 140 -6.83 -3.25 -23.79
N GLY A 141 -6.01 -2.51 -24.56
CA GLY A 141 -5.87 -1.06 -24.45
C GLY A 141 -4.76 -0.59 -23.50
N ASN A 142 -3.91 -1.49 -23.01
CA ASN A 142 -2.73 -1.11 -22.22
C ASN A 142 -1.62 -0.55 -23.13
N ILE A 143 -0.92 0.47 -22.65
CA ILE A 143 0.23 1.06 -23.36
C ILE A 143 1.50 0.30 -23.01
N HIS A 144 2.23 -0.17 -24.02
CA HIS A 144 3.47 -0.94 -23.92
C HIS A 144 4.64 -0.25 -24.64
N PRO A 145 5.90 -0.53 -24.27
CA PRO A 145 7.09 0.12 -24.82
C PRO A 145 7.45 -0.40 -26.23
N GLN A 146 6.58 -0.16 -27.21
CA GLN A 146 6.68 -0.75 -28.55
C GLN A 146 8.01 -0.44 -29.25
N ARG A 147 8.59 0.72 -28.98
CA ARG A 147 9.88 1.19 -29.53
C ARG A 147 11.08 0.38 -29.04
N LEU A 148 10.89 -0.38 -27.95
CA LEU A 148 11.90 -1.26 -27.36
C LEU A 148 11.80 -2.70 -27.85
N ASN A 149 10.73 -3.07 -28.56
CA ASN A 149 10.56 -4.44 -29.04
C ASN A 149 11.65 -4.80 -30.05
N GLY A 150 12.37 -5.90 -29.78
CA GLY A 150 13.47 -6.39 -30.60
C GLY A 150 14.82 -5.70 -30.33
N ARG A 151 14.92 -4.84 -29.31
CA ARG A 151 16.20 -4.24 -28.91
C ARG A 151 16.96 -5.14 -27.93
N PHE A 152 18.28 -5.10 -28.04
CA PHE A 152 19.21 -5.82 -27.16
C PHE A 152 19.84 -4.88 -26.14
N VAL A 153 20.17 -5.40 -24.96
CA VAL A 153 20.92 -4.69 -23.91
C VAL A 153 20.25 -3.36 -23.51
N VAL A 154 18.93 -3.36 -23.37
CA VAL A 154 18.14 -2.19 -22.97
C VAL A 154 18.33 -1.93 -21.48
N GLY A 155 18.96 -0.81 -21.14
CA GLY A 155 19.19 -0.39 -19.76
C GLY A 155 18.04 0.40 -19.12
N ALA A 156 18.26 0.86 -17.89
CA ALA A 156 17.27 1.57 -17.09
C ALA A 156 16.89 2.95 -17.66
N LEU A 157 17.82 3.66 -18.32
CA LEU A 157 17.52 4.94 -18.99
C LEU A 157 16.81 4.73 -20.31
N GLN A 158 17.29 3.79 -21.13
CA GLN A 158 16.64 3.47 -22.40
C GLN A 158 15.21 2.94 -22.19
N SER A 159 14.99 2.11 -21.17
CA SER A 159 13.63 1.64 -20.81
C SER A 159 12.70 2.78 -20.36
N LEU A 160 13.23 3.83 -19.73
CA LEU A 160 12.46 5.01 -19.37
C LEU A 160 12.12 5.88 -20.59
N ALA A 161 13.10 6.18 -21.45
CA ALA A 161 12.89 6.99 -22.65
C ALA A 161 11.98 6.30 -23.68
N GLY A 162 12.11 4.98 -23.83
CA GLY A 162 11.31 4.18 -24.77
C GLY A 162 9.99 3.64 -24.21
N ALA A 163 9.57 4.08 -23.01
CA ALA A 163 8.40 3.54 -22.32
C ALA A 163 7.07 3.83 -23.04
N ARG A 164 7.01 4.89 -23.85
CA ARG A 164 5.83 5.34 -24.59
C ARG A 164 6.08 5.31 -26.10
N ALA A 165 5.01 5.53 -26.87
CA ALA A 165 5.04 5.50 -28.33
C ALA A 165 5.87 6.64 -28.95
N GLU A 166 6.04 7.75 -28.24
CA GLU A 166 6.78 8.94 -28.68
C GLU A 166 7.81 9.37 -27.63
N ASP A 167 8.76 10.24 -28.02
CA ASP A 167 9.72 10.87 -27.11
C ASP A 167 9.09 12.02 -26.30
N ASP A 168 8.08 11.69 -25.49
CA ASP A 168 7.28 12.63 -24.70
C ASP A 168 7.59 12.61 -23.18
N VAL A 169 8.64 11.87 -22.78
CA VAL A 169 9.02 11.72 -21.36
C VAL A 169 9.86 12.92 -20.93
N LEU A 170 9.25 13.83 -20.18
CA LEU A 170 9.92 14.96 -19.56
C LEU A 170 10.40 14.60 -18.16
N VAL A 171 11.65 14.96 -17.84
CA VAL A 171 12.26 14.65 -16.55
C VAL A 171 12.96 15.85 -15.93
N ARG A 172 12.94 15.90 -14.60
CA ARG A 172 13.87 16.67 -13.78
C ARG A 172 15.06 15.78 -13.42
N LEU A 173 16.27 16.33 -13.54
CA LEU A 173 17.53 15.63 -13.31
C LEU A 173 18.24 16.16 -12.07
N ASP A 174 17.87 15.64 -10.90
CA ASP A 174 18.49 16.04 -9.64
C ASP A 174 19.93 15.49 -9.55
N GLY A 175 20.91 16.36 -9.28
CA GLY A 175 22.33 15.96 -9.16
C GLY A 175 23.04 15.72 -10.50
N ALA A 176 22.48 16.19 -11.61
CA ALA A 176 23.13 16.11 -12.92
C ALA A 176 24.34 17.06 -13.01
N ASN A 177 25.43 16.55 -13.55
CA ASN A 177 26.68 17.27 -13.76
C ASN A 177 27.06 17.27 -15.23
N LEU A 178 27.38 18.46 -15.75
CA LEU A 178 27.87 18.64 -17.11
C LEU A 178 29.38 18.39 -17.15
N ASN A 179 29.80 17.38 -17.89
CA ASN A 179 31.18 16.96 -18.02
C ASN A 179 31.63 17.02 -19.49
N ALA A 180 32.95 17.09 -19.71
CA ALA A 180 33.52 16.85 -21.02
C ALA A 180 33.52 15.33 -21.31
N GLU A 181 33.14 14.95 -22.53
CA GLU A 181 33.25 13.56 -22.96
C GLU A 181 34.73 13.18 -23.13
N SER A 182 35.15 12.06 -22.53
CA SER A 182 36.55 11.60 -22.61
C SER A 182 37.01 11.44 -24.06
N GLY A 183 38.04 12.18 -24.46
CA GLY A 183 38.60 12.13 -25.82
C GLY A 183 37.83 12.94 -26.87
N SER A 184 36.86 13.77 -26.46
CA SER A 184 36.05 14.64 -27.33
C SER A 184 35.87 16.03 -26.72
N THR A 185 35.58 17.02 -27.55
CA THR A 185 35.13 18.35 -27.09
C THR A 185 33.62 18.39 -26.80
N ALA A 186 32.90 17.30 -27.08
CA ALA A 186 31.48 17.18 -26.81
C ALA A 186 31.19 17.16 -25.31
N GLN A 187 30.05 17.73 -24.93
CA GLN A 187 29.59 17.77 -23.54
C GLN A 187 28.63 16.61 -23.27
N ILE A 188 28.76 15.99 -22.10
CA ILE A 188 27.92 14.90 -21.63
C ILE A 188 27.30 15.25 -20.27
N LEU A 189 26.06 14.83 -20.05
CA LEU A 189 25.40 14.94 -18.77
C LEU A 189 25.49 13.61 -18.01
N THR A 190 26.00 13.62 -16.79
CA THR A 190 26.08 12.43 -15.93
C THR A 190 25.30 12.62 -14.64
N MET A 191 24.70 11.55 -14.13
CA MET A 191 23.92 11.58 -12.87
C MET A 191 24.10 10.33 -12.03
N ASP A 192 23.88 10.46 -10.72
CA ASP A 192 23.95 9.38 -9.74
C ASP A 192 22.58 9.02 -9.13
N ARG A 193 21.50 9.64 -9.62
CA ARG A 193 20.11 9.45 -9.17
C ARG A 193 19.17 9.20 -10.35
N GLU A 194 18.09 8.45 -10.13
CA GLU A 194 17.11 8.19 -11.19
C GLU A 194 16.38 9.49 -11.59
N PRO A 195 16.18 9.75 -12.90
CA PRO A 195 15.37 10.87 -13.37
C PRO A 195 13.97 10.88 -12.77
N ILE A 196 13.48 12.07 -12.42
CA ILE A 196 12.14 12.27 -11.89
C ILE A 196 11.24 12.70 -13.04
N GLN A 197 10.22 11.90 -13.35
CA GLN A 197 9.25 12.29 -14.37
C GLN A 197 8.43 13.49 -13.87
N ILE A 198 8.30 14.50 -14.72
CA ILE A 198 7.56 15.74 -14.43
C ILE A 198 6.53 16.02 -15.54
N ALA A 199 5.45 16.74 -15.21
CA ALA A 199 4.35 16.96 -16.14
C ALA A 199 4.66 18.03 -17.21
N SER A 200 5.48 19.02 -16.87
CA SER A 200 5.83 20.16 -17.73
C SER A 200 7.03 20.94 -17.17
N THR A 201 7.56 21.89 -17.94
CA THR A 201 8.79 22.64 -17.63
C THR A 201 8.56 23.82 -16.69
N LEU A 202 7.39 24.45 -16.71
CA LEU A 202 7.06 25.58 -15.85
C LEU A 202 5.94 25.24 -14.87
N THR A 203 5.96 25.94 -13.74
CA THR A 203 4.92 25.93 -12.72
C THR A 203 4.49 27.36 -12.40
N GLY A 204 3.23 27.55 -11.99
CA GLY A 204 2.67 28.81 -11.51
C GLY A 204 1.67 28.56 -10.38
N LEU A 205 1.40 29.56 -9.54
CA LEU A 205 0.39 29.49 -8.48
C LEU A 205 -0.73 30.49 -8.74
N VAL A 206 -1.94 29.98 -8.97
CA VAL A 206 -3.08 30.80 -9.43
C VAL A 206 -4.38 30.51 -8.68
N GLN A 207 -5.25 31.50 -8.69
CA GLN A 207 -6.68 31.31 -8.45
C GLN A 207 -7.41 31.32 -9.80
N ILE A 208 -8.23 30.30 -10.06
CA ILE A 208 -9.05 30.20 -11.27
C ILE A 208 -10.32 30.99 -11.03
N LEU A 209 -10.57 32.03 -11.84
CA LEU A 209 -11.69 32.94 -11.66
C LEU A 209 -12.94 32.53 -12.45
N GLY A 210 -12.77 31.66 -13.45
CA GLY A 210 -13.83 31.18 -14.34
C GLY A 210 -13.42 31.22 -15.82
N THR A 211 -14.31 30.76 -16.68
CA THR A 211 -14.06 30.72 -18.13
C THR A 211 -13.90 32.12 -18.71
N ASP A 212 -13.01 32.24 -19.69
CA ASP A 212 -12.81 33.44 -20.50
C ASP A 212 -13.66 33.37 -21.76
N ASN A 213 -14.87 33.91 -21.68
CA ASN A 213 -15.80 33.91 -22.81
C ASN A 213 -15.42 34.88 -23.94
N SER A 214 -14.33 35.66 -23.80
CA SER A 214 -13.81 36.51 -24.88
C SER A 214 -13.09 35.71 -25.97
N ARG A 215 -12.68 34.47 -25.69
CA ARG A 215 -12.05 33.57 -26.65
C ARG A 215 -13.03 32.47 -27.08
N GLN A 216 -13.09 32.22 -28.38
CA GLN A 216 -13.89 31.12 -28.94
C GLN A 216 -13.25 29.77 -28.57
N PRO A 217 -14.03 28.74 -28.21
CA PRO A 217 -13.51 27.40 -27.97
C PRO A 217 -12.67 26.89 -29.15
N ALA A 218 -11.58 26.18 -28.88
CA ALA A 218 -10.63 25.72 -29.91
C ALA A 218 -11.20 24.65 -30.89
N CYS A 219 -12.44 24.18 -30.70
CA CYS A 219 -13.04 23.14 -31.51
C CYS A 219 -13.64 23.65 -32.82
N SER A 220 -13.17 23.14 -33.94
CA SER A 220 -13.83 23.26 -35.24
C SER A 220 -14.93 22.21 -35.39
N GLY A 221 -16.20 22.62 -35.30
CA GLY A 221 -17.31 21.91 -35.94
C GLY A 221 -18.08 20.86 -35.12
N ASN A 222 -18.55 21.18 -33.91
CA ASN A 222 -19.84 20.68 -33.37
C ASN A 222 -20.26 21.50 -32.14
N SER A 223 -21.55 21.86 -32.06
CA SER A 223 -22.15 22.56 -30.93
C SER A 223 -22.04 21.71 -29.65
N GLY A 224 -21.23 22.14 -28.67
CA GLY A 224 -21.10 21.46 -27.38
C GLY A 224 -19.70 21.44 -26.74
N CYS A 225 -18.66 21.94 -27.40
CA CYS A 225 -17.34 22.03 -26.78
C CYS A 225 -17.32 22.99 -25.59
N GLN A 226 -16.77 22.53 -24.46
CA GLN A 226 -16.52 23.39 -23.30
C GLN A 226 -15.45 24.43 -23.64
N ASN A 227 -15.60 25.63 -23.09
CA ASN A 227 -14.59 26.68 -23.21
C ASN A 227 -13.36 26.31 -22.37
N GLU A 228 -12.24 26.07 -23.04
CA GLU A 228 -10.96 25.67 -22.42
C GLU A 228 -10.12 26.86 -21.95
N TYR A 229 -10.56 28.10 -22.21
CA TYR A 229 -9.86 29.31 -21.80
C TYR A 229 -10.37 29.77 -20.44
N PHE A 230 -9.46 30.03 -19.50
CA PHE A 230 -9.76 30.45 -18.14
C PHE A 230 -9.05 31.73 -17.80
N ARG A 231 -9.76 32.65 -17.14
CA ARG A 231 -9.13 33.79 -16.48
C ARG A 231 -8.58 33.34 -15.15
N VAL A 232 -7.32 33.67 -14.90
CA VAL A 232 -6.65 33.36 -13.64
C VAL A 232 -6.03 34.61 -13.04
N ARG A 233 -5.80 34.54 -11.73
CA ARG A 233 -5.07 35.56 -11.00
C ARG A 233 -3.91 34.93 -10.26
N HIS A 234 -2.71 35.48 -10.47
CA HIS A 234 -1.49 34.98 -9.86
C HIS A 234 -1.38 35.34 -8.38
N TYR A 235 -0.72 34.47 -7.62
CA TYR A 235 -0.37 34.74 -6.24
C TYR A 235 0.71 35.83 -6.16
N ASN A 236 0.50 36.82 -5.30
CA ASN A 236 1.46 37.86 -5.04
C ASN A 236 2.19 37.59 -3.72
N LEU A 237 3.48 37.27 -3.82
CA LEU A 237 4.32 36.99 -2.65
C LEU A 237 4.39 38.18 -1.68
N LYS A 238 4.39 39.43 -2.17
CA LYS A 238 4.55 40.62 -1.32
C LYS A 238 3.32 40.88 -0.43
N SER A 239 2.12 40.58 -0.94
CA SER A 239 0.87 40.80 -0.19
C SER A 239 0.25 39.52 0.35
N HIS A 240 0.90 38.37 0.14
CA HIS A 240 0.42 37.04 0.55
C HIS A 240 -1.00 36.71 0.09
N SER A 241 -1.38 37.12 -1.12
CA SER A 241 -2.77 37.00 -1.62
C SER A 241 -2.86 36.86 -3.14
N PHE A 242 -3.98 36.34 -3.64
CA PHE A 242 -4.31 36.35 -5.07
C PHE A 242 -4.80 37.73 -5.53
N ASN A 243 -3.88 38.69 -5.62
CA ASN A 243 -4.08 40.03 -6.18
C ASN A 243 -2.99 40.39 -7.22
N GLY A 244 -2.24 39.40 -7.69
CA GLY A 244 -1.20 39.57 -8.71
C GLY A 244 -1.78 39.79 -10.11
N GLN A 245 -0.92 39.64 -11.11
CA GLN A 245 -1.30 39.80 -12.51
C GLN A 245 -2.46 38.86 -12.87
N MET A 246 -3.42 39.38 -13.63
CA MET A 246 -4.46 38.56 -14.27
C MET A 246 -4.04 38.23 -15.69
N GLU A 247 -4.32 37.01 -16.12
CA GLU A 247 -4.17 36.63 -17.52
C GLU A 247 -5.17 35.53 -17.90
N THR A 248 -5.25 35.26 -19.20
CA THR A 248 -5.98 34.12 -19.73
C THR A 248 -4.99 32.98 -19.95
N ILE A 249 -5.35 31.79 -19.51
CA ILE A 249 -4.61 30.54 -19.77
C ILE A 249 -5.53 29.53 -20.45
N ARG A 250 -4.97 28.45 -20.99
CA ARG A 250 -5.74 27.31 -21.51
C ARG A 250 -5.62 26.13 -20.54
N ILE A 251 -6.76 25.59 -20.12
CA ILE A 251 -6.85 24.30 -19.42
C ILE A 251 -7.61 23.35 -20.36
N PRO A 252 -6.91 22.48 -21.10
CA PRO A 252 -7.53 21.67 -22.13
C PRO A 252 -8.41 20.57 -21.53
N GLN A 253 -9.57 20.34 -22.14
CA GLN A 253 -10.42 19.20 -21.82
C GLN A 253 -9.86 17.97 -22.53
N MET A 254 -9.52 16.95 -21.76
CA MET A 254 -9.01 15.70 -22.32
C MET A 254 -10.13 14.92 -23.00
N PRO A 255 -9.84 14.24 -24.12
CA PRO A 255 -10.82 13.38 -24.76
C PRO A 255 -11.20 12.23 -23.83
N ALA A 256 -12.44 11.74 -23.98
CA ALA A 256 -12.88 10.54 -23.27
C ALA A 256 -12.09 9.32 -23.75
N GLN A 257 -11.75 8.45 -22.81
CA GLN A 257 -11.23 7.11 -23.11
C GLN A 257 -12.31 6.28 -23.83
N PRO A 258 -11.95 5.14 -24.46
CA PRO A 258 -12.93 4.25 -25.10
C PRO A 258 -14.08 3.79 -24.17
N SER A 259 -13.85 3.76 -22.86
CA SER A 259 -14.87 3.48 -21.84
C SER A 259 -15.89 4.62 -21.61
N GLY A 260 -15.68 5.78 -22.23
CA GLY A 260 -16.41 7.02 -21.94
C GLY A 260 -15.87 7.78 -20.71
N LEU A 261 -14.87 7.25 -20.01
CA LEU A 261 -14.26 7.93 -18.86
C LEU A 261 -13.44 9.13 -19.33
N LEU A 262 -13.71 10.30 -18.76
CA LEU A 262 -12.85 11.48 -18.91
C LEU A 262 -11.68 11.38 -17.91
N PRO A 263 -10.40 11.37 -18.36
CA PRO A 263 -9.24 11.32 -17.47
C PRO A 263 -9.17 12.51 -16.50
N SER A 264 -9.62 13.67 -16.98
CA SER A 264 -9.88 14.87 -16.19
C SER A 264 -11.04 15.63 -16.81
N THR A 265 -11.66 16.53 -16.02
CA THR A 265 -12.66 17.45 -16.56
C THR A 265 -12.45 18.86 -16.03
N ILE A 266 -12.77 19.83 -16.88
CA ILE A 266 -12.69 21.26 -16.56
C ILE A 266 -14.03 21.84 -16.10
N ARG A 267 -15.09 21.03 -16.08
CA ARG A 267 -16.45 21.45 -15.68
C ARG A 267 -16.45 21.97 -14.23
N ASP A 268 -16.94 23.18 -14.02
CA ASP A 268 -17.05 23.84 -12.71
C ASP A 268 -15.72 23.90 -11.92
N LEU A 269 -14.57 23.88 -12.60
CA LEU A 269 -13.25 23.84 -11.96
C LEU A 269 -13.00 25.07 -11.07
N GLU A 270 -13.53 26.24 -11.45
CA GLU A 270 -13.44 27.48 -10.66
C GLU A 270 -14.23 27.42 -9.34
N ARG A 271 -15.18 26.48 -9.24
CA ARG A 271 -16.00 26.25 -8.04
C ARG A 271 -15.51 25.07 -7.20
N SER A 272 -14.42 24.43 -7.62
CA SER A 272 -13.87 23.25 -6.95
C SER A 272 -13.43 23.58 -5.51
N PRO A 273 -13.96 22.91 -4.47
CA PRO A 273 -13.60 23.18 -3.08
C PRO A 273 -12.10 23.02 -2.79
N ALA A 274 -11.45 22.06 -3.47
CA ALA A 274 -10.02 21.83 -3.35
C ALA A 274 -9.15 22.99 -3.87
N GLY A 275 -9.73 23.82 -4.76
CA GLY A 275 -9.11 25.02 -5.32
C GLY A 275 -9.25 26.28 -4.47
N SER A 276 -9.87 26.20 -3.29
CA SER A 276 -10.18 27.36 -2.45
C SER A 276 -8.95 28.17 -2.02
N GLN A 277 -7.81 27.51 -1.83
CA GLN A 277 -6.52 28.16 -1.55
C GLN A 277 -5.64 28.31 -2.80
N GLY A 278 -6.23 28.15 -3.99
CA GLY A 278 -5.55 28.19 -5.27
C GLY A 278 -4.96 26.86 -5.73
N TRP A 279 -4.51 26.88 -6.97
CA TRP A 279 -3.96 25.76 -7.71
C TRP A 279 -2.52 26.06 -8.13
N TYR A 280 -1.62 25.13 -7.86
CA TYR A 280 -0.40 25.03 -8.65
C TYR A 280 -0.80 24.50 -10.04
N ILE A 281 -0.38 25.21 -11.08
CA ILE A 281 -0.57 24.80 -12.48
C ILE A 281 0.81 24.51 -13.08
N TYR A 282 0.90 23.43 -13.85
CA TYR A 282 2.12 23.03 -14.54
C TYR A 282 1.81 23.02 -16.03
N GLY A 283 2.63 23.67 -16.83
CA GLY A 283 2.31 23.91 -18.23
C GLY A 283 3.41 24.66 -18.96
N ASP A 284 3.22 24.81 -20.25
CA ASP A 284 4.14 25.48 -21.17
C ASP A 284 3.40 26.51 -22.00
N ARG A 285 4.12 27.43 -22.66
CA ARG A 285 3.50 28.35 -23.62
C ARG A 285 3.36 27.67 -24.99
N ASP A 286 2.16 27.76 -25.56
CA ASP A 286 1.88 27.27 -26.91
C ASP A 286 2.34 28.26 -28.00
N ARG A 287 2.14 27.88 -29.27
CA ARG A 287 2.48 28.68 -30.47
C ARG A 287 1.83 30.07 -30.51
N GLN A 288 0.77 30.28 -29.73
CA GLN A 288 0.03 31.53 -29.59
C GLN A 288 0.46 32.30 -28.33
N ASN A 289 1.59 31.91 -27.71
CA ASN A 289 2.14 32.45 -26.48
C ASN A 289 1.21 32.31 -25.26
N LEU A 290 0.25 31.39 -25.32
CA LEU A 290 -0.71 31.14 -24.26
C LEU A 290 -0.19 30.03 -23.34
N PHE A 291 -0.24 30.26 -22.03
CA PHE A 291 0.11 29.23 -21.07
C PHE A 291 -0.94 28.11 -21.10
N THR A 292 -0.54 26.91 -21.50
CA THR A 292 -1.40 25.74 -21.58
C THR A 292 -1.03 24.75 -20.48
N VAL A 293 -2.01 24.44 -19.64
CA VAL A 293 -1.86 23.58 -18.47
C VAL A 293 -1.83 22.11 -18.88
N ALA A 294 -0.82 21.39 -18.39
CA ALA A 294 -0.69 19.94 -18.50
C ALA A 294 -1.06 19.21 -17.20
N ALA A 295 -0.87 19.85 -16.04
CA ALA A 295 -1.25 19.30 -14.74
C ALA A 295 -1.70 20.38 -13.74
N ILE A 296 -2.54 19.98 -12.78
CA ILE A 296 -3.00 20.83 -11.67
C ILE A 296 -2.75 20.15 -10.32
N GLN A 297 -2.46 20.94 -9.29
CA GLN A 297 -2.26 20.46 -7.93
C GLN A 297 -2.90 21.42 -6.91
N PRO A 298 -3.78 20.94 -6.00
CA PRO A 298 -4.46 21.80 -5.04
C PRO A 298 -3.49 22.21 -3.92
N ARG A 299 -3.23 23.51 -3.76
CA ARG A 299 -2.31 24.04 -2.73
C ARG A 299 -2.70 23.57 -1.33
N ALA A 300 -4.01 23.60 -1.04
CA ALA A 300 -4.57 23.25 0.26
C ALA A 300 -4.23 21.82 0.72
N LEU A 301 -3.82 20.90 -0.17
CA LEU A 301 -3.47 19.53 0.21
C LEU A 301 -2.05 19.41 0.80
N PHE A 302 -1.16 20.38 0.58
CA PHE A 302 0.26 20.26 0.94
C PHE A 302 0.69 21.21 2.07
N THR A 303 -0.19 22.10 2.50
CA THR A 303 0.06 22.96 3.66
C THR A 303 0.29 22.13 4.92
N LEU A 304 1.21 22.55 5.79
CA LEU A 304 1.51 21.87 7.06
C LEU A 304 0.49 22.18 8.17
N THR A 305 -0.76 22.45 7.82
CA THR A 305 -1.84 22.76 8.75
C THR A 305 -2.96 21.73 8.57
N PRO A 306 -3.03 20.70 9.44
CA PRO A 306 -3.99 19.62 9.24
C PRO A 306 -5.42 20.10 9.49
N HIS A 307 -6.39 19.53 8.78
CA HIS A 307 -7.81 19.77 9.05
C HIS A 307 -8.26 19.10 10.34
N GLN A 308 -7.69 17.93 10.63
CA GLN A 308 -7.93 17.18 11.86
C GLN A 308 -6.60 16.69 12.41
N GLU A 309 -6.41 16.86 13.72
CA GLU A 309 -5.27 16.31 14.42
C GLU A 309 -5.71 15.52 15.65
N THR A 310 -5.08 14.38 15.90
CA THR A 310 -5.35 13.56 17.09
C THR A 310 -4.08 13.03 17.73
N THR A 311 -4.06 13.06 19.05
CA THR A 311 -3.07 12.37 19.91
C THR A 311 -3.65 11.12 20.55
N ASP A 312 -4.98 10.99 20.62
CA ASP A 312 -5.69 9.90 21.31
C ASP A 312 -5.50 8.56 20.59
N THR A 313 -5.01 7.57 21.35
CA THR A 313 -4.69 6.25 20.81
C THR A 313 -5.92 5.52 20.27
N ASN A 314 -7.08 5.63 20.92
CA ASN A 314 -8.28 4.95 20.45
C ASN A 314 -8.82 5.59 19.17
N ALA A 315 -8.86 6.92 19.10
CA ALA A 315 -9.26 7.65 17.91
C ALA A 315 -8.36 7.34 16.69
N LYS A 316 -7.04 7.22 16.91
CA LYS A 316 -6.11 6.79 15.85
C LYS A 316 -6.45 5.39 15.34
N LEU A 317 -6.69 4.43 16.25
CA LEU A 317 -7.05 3.06 15.89
C LEU A 317 -8.42 2.99 15.21
N ASP A 318 -9.42 3.72 15.68
CA ASP A 318 -10.75 3.77 15.08
C ASP A 318 -10.68 4.33 13.66
N TYR A 319 -9.87 5.37 13.44
CA TYR A 319 -9.64 5.92 12.11
C TYR A 319 -9.00 4.90 11.16
N LEU A 320 -7.90 4.25 11.57
CA LEU A 320 -7.23 3.22 10.76
C LEU A 320 -8.14 2.03 10.43
N ASN A 321 -8.98 1.62 11.38
CA ASN A 321 -9.82 0.43 11.22
C ASN A 321 -11.11 0.70 10.45
N SER A 322 -11.70 1.89 10.58
CA SER A 322 -13.07 2.13 10.13
C SER A 322 -13.31 3.45 9.43
N GLN A 323 -12.71 4.56 9.89
CA GLN A 323 -13.11 5.90 9.42
C GLN A 323 -12.36 6.34 8.15
N HIS A 324 -11.12 5.87 7.93
CA HIS A 324 -10.25 6.34 6.83
C HIS A 324 -10.92 6.32 5.44
N TRP A 325 -11.62 5.23 5.13
CA TRP A 325 -12.33 5.03 3.86
C TRP A 325 -13.86 5.05 4.01
N GLN A 326 -14.37 5.61 5.10
CA GLN A 326 -15.82 5.68 5.34
C GLN A 326 -16.45 6.84 4.56
N ASN A 327 -17.67 6.63 4.05
CA ASN A 327 -18.51 7.67 3.43
C ASN A 327 -17.85 8.46 2.28
N ILE A 328 -16.86 7.88 1.60
CA ILE A 328 -16.07 8.62 0.60
C ILE A 328 -16.88 9.15 -0.58
N SER A 329 -18.03 8.53 -0.89
CA SER A 329 -18.97 9.02 -1.91
C SER A 329 -19.55 10.39 -1.56
N GLN A 330 -19.78 10.67 -0.28
CA GLN A 330 -20.25 11.97 0.23
C GLN A 330 -19.13 13.03 0.26
N SER A 331 -17.87 12.57 0.21
CA SER A 331 -16.67 13.42 0.20
C SER A 331 -16.21 13.79 -1.21
N LYS A 332 -16.91 13.37 -2.26
CA LYS A 332 -16.55 13.66 -3.66
C LYS A 332 -16.29 15.15 -3.90
N GLY A 333 -15.23 15.46 -4.63
CA GLY A 333 -14.77 16.83 -4.93
C GLY A 333 -14.04 17.52 -3.77
N LYS A 334 -13.89 16.86 -2.62
CA LYS A 334 -13.21 17.40 -1.43
C LYS A 334 -11.83 16.76 -1.24
N LEU A 335 -11.03 17.41 -0.40
CA LEU A 335 -9.77 16.91 0.12
C LEU A 335 -9.83 16.87 1.66
N SER A 336 -8.94 16.09 2.28
CA SER A 336 -8.82 16.00 3.73
C SER A 336 -7.37 15.79 4.15
N GLN A 337 -6.98 16.40 5.26
CA GLN A 337 -5.70 16.20 5.91
C GLN A 337 -5.93 15.76 7.36
N VAL A 338 -5.45 14.57 7.70
CA VAL A 338 -5.53 14.04 9.07
C VAL A 338 -4.14 13.79 9.58
N LYS A 339 -3.77 14.41 10.70
CA LYS A 339 -2.48 14.23 11.37
C LYS A 339 -2.63 13.39 12.64
N PHE A 340 -1.85 12.33 12.73
CA PHE A 340 -1.62 11.61 13.97
C PHE A 340 -0.32 12.11 14.56
N ARG A 341 -0.39 12.77 15.71
CA ARG A 341 0.82 13.26 16.39
C ARG A 341 1.49 12.11 17.14
N GLY A 342 2.78 11.88 16.87
CA GLY A 342 3.61 10.94 17.59
C GLY A 342 3.89 11.40 19.03
N LEU A 343 4.13 10.47 19.95
CA LEU A 343 4.43 10.78 21.37
C LEU A 343 5.88 11.23 21.58
N SER A 344 6.79 10.89 20.66
CA SER A 344 8.23 11.15 20.76
C SER A 344 8.75 12.24 19.82
N SER A 345 7.87 13.04 19.20
CA SER A 345 8.32 14.07 18.25
C SER A 345 9.10 15.16 19.00
N GLU A 346 10.44 15.08 18.98
CA GLU A 346 11.34 16.14 19.44
C GLU A 346 11.02 17.50 18.79
N HIS A 347 10.31 17.47 17.65
CA HIS A 347 9.74 18.62 16.96
C HIS A 347 8.22 18.42 16.77
N PRO A 348 7.36 19.17 17.49
CA PRO A 348 5.90 19.06 17.34
C PRO A 348 5.39 19.57 15.98
N THR A 349 6.25 20.30 15.26
CA THR A 349 5.99 20.91 13.96
C THR A 349 7.06 20.51 12.97
N GLU A 350 6.61 20.19 11.76
CA GLU A 350 7.43 19.88 10.60
C GLU A 350 8.35 21.06 10.22
N GLN A 351 9.63 20.77 9.99
CA GLN A 351 10.68 21.74 9.67
C GLN A 351 11.21 21.56 8.25
N LEU A 352 11.84 22.61 7.70
CA LEU A 352 12.47 22.55 6.40
C LEU A 352 13.49 21.40 6.33
N GLY A 353 13.33 20.51 5.35
CA GLY A 353 14.20 19.35 5.16
C GLY A 353 13.73 18.08 5.85
N ASP A 354 12.70 18.14 6.70
CA ASP A 354 12.08 16.94 7.28
C ASP A 354 11.63 15.98 6.18
N ARG A 355 11.83 14.69 6.43
CA ARG A 355 11.52 13.60 5.49
C ARG A 355 10.44 12.69 6.06
N ALA A 356 9.60 12.17 5.19
CA ALA A 356 8.60 11.17 5.51
C ALA A 356 8.62 10.04 4.48
N LEU A 357 8.41 8.80 4.94
CA LEU A 357 8.10 7.68 4.07
C LEU A 357 6.69 7.88 3.52
N LEU A 358 6.52 7.87 2.20
CA LEU A 358 5.20 7.89 1.56
C LEU A 358 4.73 6.45 1.32
N ILE A 359 3.48 6.18 1.68
CA ILE A 359 2.70 5.04 1.21
C ILE A 359 1.47 5.57 0.49
N HIS A 360 1.41 5.33 -0.81
CA HIS A 360 0.30 5.71 -1.67
C HIS A 360 -0.72 4.58 -1.77
N LEU A 361 -2.00 4.92 -1.64
CA LEU A 361 -3.12 4.02 -1.91
C LEU A 361 -4.23 4.75 -2.65
N PHE A 362 -4.74 4.14 -3.72
CA PHE A 362 -5.98 4.60 -4.36
C PHE A 362 -7.08 3.54 -4.38
N GLY A 363 -8.32 4.00 -4.48
CA GLY A 363 -9.51 3.18 -4.68
C GLY A 363 -9.99 3.07 -6.13
N GLY A 364 -11.22 2.60 -6.28
CA GLY A 364 -11.88 2.35 -7.56
C GLY A 364 -12.65 3.55 -8.09
N ILE A 365 -12.97 3.48 -9.38
CA ILE A 365 -13.89 4.41 -10.05
C ILE A 365 -15.24 3.72 -10.13
N GLY A 366 -16.26 4.24 -9.45
CA GLY A 366 -17.64 3.79 -9.61
C GLY A 366 -18.40 4.64 -10.62
N GLY A 367 -19.67 4.30 -10.85
CA GLY A 367 -20.57 5.06 -11.72
C GLY A 367 -20.69 4.45 -13.12
N LYS A 368 -21.27 5.20 -14.06
CA LYS A 368 -21.65 4.72 -15.40
C LYS A 368 -20.45 4.37 -16.27
N THR A 369 -19.36 5.13 -16.13
CA THR A 369 -18.11 4.98 -16.90
C THR A 369 -16.94 4.52 -16.02
N GLY A 370 -17.26 3.96 -14.83
CA GLY A 370 -16.28 3.51 -13.85
C GLY A 370 -15.69 2.12 -14.15
N ASP A 371 -14.80 1.69 -13.25
CA ASP A 371 -14.23 0.35 -13.23
C ASP A 371 -15.35 -0.70 -13.09
N THR A 372 -15.26 -1.80 -13.84
CA THR A 372 -16.10 -2.97 -13.55
C THR A 372 -15.52 -3.70 -12.34
N PRO A 373 -16.26 -3.81 -11.22
CA PRO A 373 -15.73 -4.46 -10.03
C PRO A 373 -15.34 -5.91 -10.33
N GLY A 374 -14.23 -6.36 -9.76
CA GLY A 374 -13.78 -7.74 -9.90
C GLY A 374 -14.70 -8.74 -9.18
N VAL A 375 -14.28 -10.00 -9.10
CA VAL A 375 -15.02 -11.06 -8.38
C VAL A 375 -15.34 -10.58 -6.95
N TRP A 376 -16.57 -10.80 -6.50
CA TRP A 376 -17.10 -10.33 -5.21
C TRP A 376 -17.07 -8.80 -5.03
N GLN A 377 -17.15 -8.06 -6.14
CA GLN A 377 -17.06 -6.59 -6.15
C GLN A 377 -15.76 -6.06 -5.53
N THR A 378 -14.66 -6.81 -5.70
CA THR A 378 -13.35 -6.41 -5.19
C THR A 378 -12.81 -5.21 -5.95
N VAL A 379 -12.31 -4.23 -5.20
CA VAL A 379 -11.64 -3.03 -5.70
C VAL A 379 -10.21 -3.10 -5.20
N THR A 380 -9.32 -3.60 -6.05
CA THR A 380 -7.92 -3.86 -5.67
C THR A 380 -7.19 -2.58 -5.30
N GLY A 381 -7.37 -1.52 -6.09
CA GLY A 381 -6.60 -0.28 -5.95
C GLY A 381 -5.16 -0.44 -6.44
N HIS A 382 -4.29 0.46 -6.01
CA HIS A 382 -2.84 0.42 -6.26
C HIS A 382 -2.07 0.85 -5.02
N PHE A 383 -0.86 0.34 -4.89
CA PHE A 383 0.04 0.60 -3.78
C PHE A 383 1.41 1.01 -4.31
N ALA A 384 1.97 2.08 -3.78
CA ALA A 384 3.36 2.46 -4.06
C ALA A 384 4.02 3.08 -2.83
N TYR A 385 5.34 2.99 -2.77
CA TYR A 385 6.14 3.77 -1.84
C TYR A 385 6.63 5.05 -2.51
N GLY A 386 7.11 5.98 -1.70
CA GLY A 386 7.82 7.16 -2.16
C GLY A 386 8.46 7.89 -0.99
N ILE A 387 8.80 9.16 -1.21
CA ILE A 387 9.30 10.03 -0.15
C ILE A 387 8.60 11.38 -0.25
N ALA A 388 8.26 11.94 0.91
CA ALA A 388 7.89 13.34 1.02
C ALA A 388 8.95 14.12 1.79
N HIS A 389 9.15 15.36 1.38
CA HIS A 389 10.06 16.31 2.00
C HIS A 389 9.32 17.59 2.34
N VAL A 390 9.64 18.20 3.47
CA VAL A 390 9.19 19.56 3.75
C VAL A 390 10.09 20.53 3.02
N THR A 391 9.51 21.30 2.09
CA THR A 391 10.22 22.30 1.30
C THR A 391 9.62 23.67 1.54
N ARG A 392 10.35 24.72 1.12
CA ARG A 392 9.81 26.07 1.11
C ARG A 392 9.20 26.36 -0.26
N SER A 393 7.90 26.65 -0.28
CA SER A 393 7.19 27.09 -1.48
C SER A 393 7.88 28.32 -2.05
N THR A 394 8.30 28.23 -3.31
CA THR A 394 8.97 29.36 -3.94
C THR A 394 7.96 30.51 -4.18
N PHE A 395 6.68 30.20 -4.41
CA PHE A 395 5.61 31.18 -4.66
C PHE A 395 5.12 31.89 -3.41
N THR A 396 4.97 31.17 -2.29
CA THR A 396 4.37 31.72 -1.06
C THR A 396 5.37 31.99 0.06
N GLY A 397 6.56 31.38 -0.01
CA GLY A 397 7.55 31.43 1.07
C GLY A 397 7.19 30.54 2.26
N GLU A 398 6.02 29.90 2.29
CA GLU A 398 5.57 29.00 3.36
C GLU A 398 6.20 27.61 3.24
N LEU A 399 6.21 26.85 4.33
CA LEU A 399 6.63 25.45 4.30
C LEU A 399 5.46 24.56 3.85
N GLU A 400 5.75 23.59 3.00
CA GLU A 400 4.78 22.64 2.44
C GLU A 400 5.39 21.27 2.21
N TRP A 401 4.54 20.25 2.09
CA TRP A 401 4.95 18.92 1.65
C TRP A 401 5.23 18.92 0.14
N ASN A 402 6.42 18.48 -0.23
CA ASN A 402 6.76 18.03 -1.58
C ASN A 402 6.71 16.50 -1.60
N VAL A 403 5.83 15.91 -2.42
CA VAL A 403 5.57 14.47 -2.45
C VAL A 403 6.07 13.89 -3.77
N GLU A 404 6.90 12.83 -3.69
CA GLU A 404 7.44 12.12 -4.83
C GLU A 404 7.16 10.63 -4.71
N TYR A 405 6.71 10.02 -5.80
CA TYR A 405 6.39 8.60 -5.87
C TYR A 405 7.55 7.79 -6.45
N ASN A 406 7.76 6.58 -5.95
CA ASN A 406 8.57 5.55 -6.58
C ASN A 406 7.65 4.43 -7.07
N GLN A 407 7.12 4.60 -8.28
CA GLN A 407 6.07 3.75 -8.82
C GLN A 407 6.62 2.41 -9.31
N VAL A 408 6.28 1.32 -8.62
CA VAL A 408 6.36 -0.04 -9.17
C VAL A 408 4.99 -0.36 -9.77
N TYR A 409 4.77 0.07 -11.01
CA TYR A 409 3.42 0.10 -11.59
C TYR A 409 3.36 -0.61 -12.94
N ALA A 410 2.42 -1.55 -13.06
CA ALA A 410 2.20 -2.33 -14.26
C ALA A 410 1.82 -1.44 -15.46
N HIS A 411 2.02 -1.96 -16.67
CA HIS A 411 1.55 -1.31 -17.88
C HIS A 411 0.03 -1.10 -17.78
N ASN A 412 -0.41 0.10 -18.13
CA ASN A 412 -1.77 0.56 -17.86
C ASN A 412 -2.32 1.38 -19.05
N PRO A 413 -3.64 1.58 -19.12
CA PRO A 413 -4.25 2.31 -20.24
C PRO A 413 -3.86 3.79 -20.32
N ASN A 414 -3.50 4.40 -19.19
CA ASN A 414 -3.11 5.81 -19.13
C ASN A 414 -1.64 6.06 -19.56
N GLY A 415 -0.84 5.00 -19.72
CA GLY A 415 0.59 5.11 -20.04
C GLY A 415 1.40 5.80 -18.93
N ILE A 416 1.01 5.59 -17.67
CA ILE A 416 1.84 5.95 -16.52
C ILE A 416 3.02 4.97 -16.48
N ILE A 417 4.24 5.50 -16.34
CA ILE A 417 5.48 4.72 -16.45
C ILE A 417 6.00 4.40 -15.03
N ALA A 418 6.36 3.14 -14.77
CA ALA A 418 7.04 2.77 -13.53
C ALA A 418 8.35 3.58 -13.35
N GLY A 419 8.62 4.07 -12.15
CA GLY A 419 9.79 4.91 -11.84
C GLY A 419 9.46 6.06 -10.92
N LYS A 420 10.45 6.94 -10.71
CA LYS A 420 10.29 8.12 -9.89
C LYS A 420 9.44 9.18 -10.61
N GLN A 421 8.42 9.72 -9.93
CA GLN A 421 7.52 10.75 -10.47
C GLN A 421 7.21 11.80 -9.40
N ASP A 422 7.10 13.07 -9.82
CA ASP A 422 6.55 14.10 -8.94
C ASP A 422 5.02 13.95 -8.77
N TRP A 423 4.45 14.66 -7.79
CA TRP A 423 3.02 14.54 -7.52
C TRP A 423 2.16 14.98 -8.70
N ALA A 424 2.53 16.09 -9.34
CA ALA A 424 1.79 16.66 -10.46
C ALA A 424 1.71 15.70 -11.65
N THR A 425 2.75 14.91 -11.92
CA THR A 425 2.78 13.92 -13.03
C THR A 425 1.87 12.74 -12.76
N TYR A 426 1.99 12.16 -11.56
CA TYR A 426 1.27 10.94 -11.23
C TYR A 426 -0.20 11.18 -10.90
N MET A 427 -0.48 12.28 -10.19
CA MET A 427 -1.83 12.64 -9.74
C MET A 427 -2.45 13.71 -10.62
N GLY A 428 -1.77 14.86 -10.75
CA GLY A 428 -2.34 16.09 -11.31
C GLY A 428 -2.45 16.17 -12.83
N HIS A 429 -1.78 15.27 -13.56
CA HIS A 429 -1.66 15.35 -15.01
C HIS A 429 -3.01 15.14 -15.68
N LEU A 430 -3.45 16.10 -16.50
CA LEU A 430 -4.81 16.13 -17.03
C LEU A 430 -5.14 14.89 -17.87
N GLN A 431 -4.19 14.42 -18.68
CA GLN A 431 -4.38 13.23 -19.53
C GLN A 431 -4.18 11.89 -18.83
N ARG A 432 -3.20 11.78 -17.92
CA ARG A 432 -2.71 10.49 -17.44
C ARG A 432 -2.94 10.27 -15.93
N GLY A 433 -3.03 11.36 -15.17
CA GLY A 433 -3.06 11.33 -13.71
C GLY A 433 -4.41 10.89 -13.13
N TRP A 434 -4.40 10.57 -11.83
CA TRP A 434 -5.54 9.99 -11.13
C TRP A 434 -6.41 10.97 -10.33
N LEU A 435 -6.01 12.24 -10.19
CA LEU A 435 -6.63 13.21 -9.27
C LEU A 435 -8.15 13.34 -9.46
N GLY A 436 -8.62 13.44 -10.71
CA GLY A 436 -10.03 13.64 -11.03
C GLY A 436 -10.87 12.37 -11.06
N THR A 437 -10.24 11.20 -11.07
CA THR A 437 -10.92 9.93 -11.38
C THR A 437 -10.92 8.94 -10.23
N ARG A 438 -9.90 8.91 -9.37
CA ARG A 438 -9.81 7.97 -8.24
C ARG A 438 -9.81 8.69 -6.88
N PRO A 439 -10.37 8.08 -5.83
CA PRO A 439 -10.09 8.51 -4.47
C PRO A 439 -8.71 8.01 -4.05
N VAL A 440 -7.92 8.86 -3.39
CA VAL A 440 -6.52 8.61 -3.02
C VAL A 440 -6.28 8.96 -1.56
N SER A 441 -5.43 8.18 -0.91
CA SER A 441 -4.80 8.46 0.37
C SER A 441 -3.29 8.34 0.22
N ASP A 442 -2.58 9.45 0.38
CA ASP A 442 -1.13 9.47 0.56
C ASP A 442 -0.83 9.52 2.06
N LEU A 443 -0.33 8.40 2.60
CA LEU A 443 0.11 8.29 3.99
C LEU A 443 1.58 8.67 4.10
N LEU A 444 1.88 9.77 4.79
CA LEU A 444 3.24 10.20 5.10
C LEU A 444 3.60 9.78 6.51
N ILE A 445 4.71 9.07 6.69
CA ILE A 445 5.18 8.57 7.99
C ILE A 445 6.52 9.22 8.34
N SER A 446 6.50 10.05 9.36
CA SER A 446 7.68 10.67 9.97
C SER A 446 8.09 9.88 11.20
N TYR A 447 9.17 9.10 11.06
CA TYR A 447 9.72 8.27 12.12
C TYR A 447 11.26 8.29 12.04
N PRO A 448 11.95 9.05 12.91
CA PRO A 448 13.40 9.29 12.81
C PRO A 448 14.25 8.03 12.62
N PRO A 449 13.94 6.86 13.21
CA PRO A 449 14.69 5.63 12.92
C PRO A 449 14.75 5.25 11.44
N VAL A 450 13.72 5.60 10.65
CA VAL A 450 13.67 5.39 9.20
C VAL A 450 14.07 6.66 8.44
N THR A 451 13.61 7.82 8.89
CA THR A 451 13.69 9.07 8.12
C THR A 451 14.95 9.89 8.36
N ALA A 452 15.83 9.49 9.28
CA ALA A 452 17.14 10.11 9.50
C ALA A 452 18.28 9.24 8.97
N ASP A 453 19.36 9.87 8.51
CA ASP A 453 20.59 9.19 8.12
C ASP A 453 21.43 8.85 9.38
N TYR A 454 22.23 7.80 9.28
CA TYR A 454 23.16 7.34 10.30
C TYR A 454 24.60 7.55 9.84
N ASP A 455 25.46 8.00 10.75
CA ASP A 455 26.90 8.17 10.50
C ASP A 455 27.72 7.43 11.57
N PHE A 456 28.31 6.30 11.18
CA PHE A 456 29.11 5.44 12.05
C PHE A 456 30.60 5.71 11.86
N GLY A 457 31.06 6.91 12.23
CA GLY A 457 32.46 7.30 12.11
C GLY A 457 32.91 7.50 10.65
N GLY A 458 32.08 8.13 9.84
CA GLY A 458 32.27 8.39 8.41
C GLY A 458 31.54 7.42 7.49
N ILE A 459 31.06 6.28 8.02
CA ILE A 459 30.26 5.32 7.25
C ILE A 459 28.79 5.71 7.35
N LYS A 460 28.25 6.22 6.25
CA LYS A 460 26.86 6.65 6.15
C LYS A 460 25.92 5.51 5.77
N LEU A 461 24.81 5.41 6.49
CA LEU A 461 23.72 4.48 6.21
C LEU A 461 22.38 5.24 6.20
N SER A 462 21.60 5.10 5.14
CA SER A 462 20.31 5.77 4.96
C SER A 462 19.24 4.75 4.59
N PRO A 463 18.24 4.50 5.47
CA PRO A 463 17.17 3.55 5.18
C PRO A 463 16.33 3.95 3.98
N LEU A 464 15.94 5.23 3.88
CA LEU A 464 15.13 5.73 2.77
C LEU A 464 15.88 5.69 1.43
N THR A 465 17.19 5.99 1.43
CA THR A 465 17.99 5.90 0.20
C THR A 465 18.12 4.46 -0.27
N GLU A 466 18.31 3.49 0.64
CA GLU A 466 18.33 2.07 0.26
C GLU A 466 16.96 1.61 -0.26
N LEU A 467 15.85 2.04 0.37
CA LEU A 467 14.51 1.73 -0.13
C LEU A 467 14.28 2.27 -1.55
N GLN A 468 14.63 3.54 -1.81
CA GLN A 468 14.54 4.11 -3.15
C GLN A 468 15.38 3.32 -4.16
N ARG A 469 16.61 2.94 -3.79
CA ARG A 469 17.47 2.11 -4.64
C ARG A 469 16.77 0.81 -5.05
N GLN A 470 16.18 0.11 -4.08
CA GLN A 470 15.42 -1.12 -4.36
C GLN A 470 14.20 -0.86 -5.25
N LEU A 471 13.42 0.18 -4.98
CA LEU A 471 12.26 0.52 -5.79
C LEU A 471 12.63 0.90 -7.23
N ASN A 472 13.75 1.58 -7.44
CA ASN A 472 14.23 1.96 -8.77
C ASN A 472 14.62 0.72 -9.60
N ILE A 473 15.23 -0.29 -8.97
CA ILE A 473 15.52 -1.59 -9.60
C ILE A 473 14.21 -2.25 -10.06
N PHE A 474 13.19 -2.31 -9.19
CA PHE A 474 11.89 -2.89 -9.54
C PHE A 474 11.17 -2.07 -10.62
N ALA A 475 11.25 -0.75 -10.57
CA ALA A 475 10.67 0.11 -11.59
C ALA A 475 11.28 -0.16 -12.98
N ALA A 476 12.61 -0.27 -13.08
CA ALA A 476 13.28 -0.61 -14.33
C ALA A 476 12.85 -1.99 -14.87
N ARG A 477 12.74 -2.99 -13.99
CA ARG A 477 12.21 -4.32 -14.35
C ARG A 477 10.78 -4.24 -14.89
N TYR A 478 9.93 -3.43 -14.26
CA TYR A 478 8.55 -3.22 -14.70
C TYR A 478 8.47 -2.52 -16.06
N ARG A 479 9.33 -1.53 -16.33
CA ARG A 479 9.39 -0.87 -17.65
C ARG A 479 9.81 -1.84 -18.75
N ALA A 480 10.76 -2.74 -18.49
CA ALA A 480 11.21 -3.74 -19.44
C ALA A 480 10.33 -4.99 -19.52
N GLY A 481 9.45 -5.20 -18.52
CA GLY A 481 8.70 -6.45 -18.34
C GLY A 481 9.60 -7.67 -18.19
N ASP A 482 10.74 -7.52 -17.49
CA ASP A 482 11.81 -8.52 -17.40
C ASP A 482 12.20 -9.12 -18.78
N GLY A 483 12.21 -8.28 -19.82
CA GLY A 483 12.57 -8.63 -21.19
C GLY A 483 11.40 -9.04 -22.09
N THR A 484 10.20 -9.21 -21.54
CA THR A 484 9.00 -9.54 -22.34
C THR A 484 8.28 -8.30 -22.90
N GLY A 485 8.65 -7.10 -22.46
CA GLY A 485 7.93 -5.86 -22.74
C GLY A 485 6.55 -5.76 -22.05
N ASN A 486 6.24 -6.69 -21.14
CA ASN A 486 5.01 -6.68 -20.36
C ASN A 486 5.28 -6.94 -18.87
N ALA A 487 4.88 -5.98 -18.05
CA ALA A 487 4.63 -6.16 -16.63
C ALA A 487 3.13 -6.03 -16.40
N SER A 488 2.49 -7.13 -16.00
CA SER A 488 1.06 -7.26 -15.73
C SER A 488 0.82 -7.81 -14.32
N VAL A 489 -0.32 -7.48 -13.74
CA VAL A 489 -0.74 -8.04 -12.44
C VAL A 489 -1.33 -9.44 -12.63
N THR A 490 -0.87 -10.39 -11.82
CA THR A 490 -1.36 -11.77 -11.76
C THR A 490 -1.73 -12.12 -10.31
N PRO A 491 -2.40 -13.26 -10.05
CA PRO A 491 -2.65 -13.72 -8.68
C PRO A 491 -1.37 -13.99 -7.85
N ALA A 492 -0.21 -14.18 -8.50
CA ALA A 492 1.07 -14.48 -7.84
C ALA A 492 2.04 -13.29 -7.80
N THR A 493 1.83 -12.29 -8.66
CA THR A 493 2.67 -11.09 -8.82
C THR A 493 1.82 -9.84 -8.96
N SER A 494 2.03 -8.85 -8.10
CA SER A 494 1.30 -7.58 -8.13
C SER A 494 2.18 -6.44 -7.69
N CYS A 495 1.80 -5.22 -8.08
CA CYS A 495 2.51 -4.00 -7.71
C CYS A 495 2.74 -3.87 -6.20
N VAL A 496 1.73 -4.22 -5.40
CA VAL A 496 1.82 -4.20 -3.92
C VAL A 496 2.82 -5.23 -3.40
N GLN A 497 2.85 -6.44 -3.96
CA GLN A 497 3.78 -7.48 -3.53
C GLN A 497 5.22 -7.10 -3.86
N ASP A 498 5.47 -6.57 -5.06
CA ASP A 498 6.82 -6.22 -5.50
C ASP A 498 7.35 -4.95 -4.81
N ALA A 499 6.48 -3.96 -4.54
CA ALA A 499 6.83 -2.82 -3.70
C ALA A 499 7.21 -3.27 -2.28
N ASN A 500 6.46 -4.21 -1.70
CA ASN A 500 6.77 -4.78 -0.39
C ASN A 500 7.98 -5.72 -0.39
N GLN A 501 8.25 -6.39 -1.50
CA GLN A 501 9.50 -7.12 -1.71
C GLN A 501 10.70 -6.17 -1.68
N ALA A 502 10.59 -4.98 -2.29
CA ALA A 502 11.64 -3.97 -2.22
C ALA A 502 11.90 -3.51 -0.77
N LEU A 503 10.85 -3.34 0.04
CA LEU A 503 10.98 -3.06 1.47
C LEU A 503 11.67 -4.22 2.22
N TYR A 504 11.26 -5.47 1.97
CA TYR A 504 11.91 -6.64 2.55
C TYR A 504 13.41 -6.70 2.19
N ILE A 505 13.76 -6.52 0.92
CA ILE A 505 15.16 -6.51 0.47
C ILE A 505 15.93 -5.36 1.14
N THR A 506 15.31 -4.20 1.32
CA THR A 506 15.91 -3.06 2.02
C THR A 506 16.34 -3.44 3.44
N ILE A 507 15.43 -4.04 4.23
CA ILE A 507 15.73 -4.49 5.60
C ILE A 507 16.91 -5.47 5.61
N ARG A 508 16.90 -6.45 4.70
CA ARG A 508 17.98 -7.43 4.56
C ARG A 508 19.33 -6.79 4.17
N GLN A 509 19.33 -5.83 3.25
CA GLN A 509 20.55 -5.15 2.82
C GLN A 509 21.13 -4.27 3.92
N LEU A 510 20.30 -3.55 4.67
CA LEU A 510 20.76 -2.76 5.81
C LEU A 510 21.36 -3.65 6.90
N ASN A 511 20.68 -4.74 7.26
CA ASN A 511 21.19 -5.72 8.22
C ASN A 511 22.53 -6.31 7.78
N ARG A 512 22.69 -6.59 6.49
CA ARG A 512 23.94 -7.09 5.94
C ARG A 512 25.05 -6.04 5.96
N GLN A 513 24.79 -4.82 5.49
CA GLN A 513 25.80 -3.74 5.52
C GLN A 513 26.35 -3.54 6.94
N VAL A 514 25.47 -3.62 7.93
CA VAL A 514 25.82 -3.50 9.34
C VAL A 514 26.62 -4.72 9.83
N SER A 515 26.23 -5.95 9.49
CA SER A 515 26.91 -7.17 9.95
C SER A 515 28.25 -7.43 9.26
N THR A 516 28.41 -7.02 8.00
CA THR A 516 29.63 -7.24 7.22
C THR A 516 30.65 -6.11 7.35
N GLN A 517 30.32 -5.00 8.01
CA GLN A 517 31.22 -3.86 8.20
C GLN A 517 31.67 -3.78 9.68
N PRO A 518 32.87 -4.29 10.03
CA PRO A 518 33.35 -4.33 11.42
C PRO A 518 33.42 -2.95 12.08
N GLN A 519 33.67 -1.89 11.30
CA GLN A 519 33.72 -0.52 11.81
C GLN A 519 32.38 -0.05 12.39
N ILE A 520 31.25 -0.43 11.79
CA ILE A 520 29.92 -0.10 12.32
C ILE A 520 29.71 -0.83 13.66
N GLN A 521 30.07 -2.12 13.71
CA GLN A 521 29.95 -2.93 14.93
C GLN A 521 30.78 -2.36 16.08
N SER A 522 32.05 -2.05 15.80
CA SER A 522 32.96 -1.43 16.78
C SER A 522 32.44 -0.07 17.26
N TRP A 523 31.88 0.74 16.36
CA TRP A 523 31.29 2.03 16.73
C TRP A 523 30.08 1.86 17.64
N LEU A 524 29.16 0.94 17.32
CA LEU A 524 27.97 0.66 18.12
C LEU A 524 28.34 0.13 19.51
N ALA A 525 29.36 -0.73 19.60
CA ALA A 525 29.87 -1.27 20.85
C ALA A 525 30.55 -0.20 21.72
N ALA A 526 31.29 0.72 21.10
CA ALA A 526 31.95 1.83 21.79
C ALA A 526 30.97 2.93 22.25
N HIS A 527 29.82 3.08 21.59
CA HIS A 527 28.85 4.14 21.86
C HIS A 527 27.44 3.61 22.21
N PRO A 528 27.28 2.78 23.26
CA PRO A 528 26.04 2.06 23.53
C PRO A 528 24.85 2.95 23.93
N GLN A 529 25.11 4.17 24.42
CA GLN A 529 24.10 5.14 24.87
C GLN A 529 23.99 6.38 23.96
N HIS A 530 24.73 6.41 22.85
CA HIS A 530 24.61 7.51 21.89
C HIS A 530 23.21 7.47 21.25
N LEU A 531 22.58 8.63 21.03
CA LEU A 531 21.21 8.74 20.49
C LEU A 531 21.04 7.95 19.19
N GLN A 532 22.02 8.04 18.29
CA GLN A 532 22.04 7.25 17.05
C GLN A 532 22.03 5.73 17.29
N THR A 533 22.73 5.23 18.31
CA THR A 533 22.73 3.80 18.65
C THR A 533 21.36 3.35 19.15
N LEU A 534 20.72 4.15 20.01
CA LEU A 534 19.36 3.88 20.50
C LEU A 534 18.36 3.85 19.35
N ARG A 535 18.40 4.89 18.50
CA ARG A 535 17.59 5.00 17.29
C ARG A 535 17.83 3.83 16.31
N PHE A 536 19.07 3.40 16.17
CA PHE A 536 19.41 2.26 15.32
C PHE A 536 18.85 0.94 15.86
N ARG A 537 18.84 0.73 17.19
CA ARG A 537 18.17 -0.44 17.81
C ARG A 537 16.67 -0.42 17.55
N GLU A 538 16.03 0.75 17.58
CA GLU A 538 14.62 0.89 17.20
C GLU A 538 14.39 0.54 15.72
N LEU A 539 15.28 0.97 14.82
CA LEU A 539 15.23 0.58 13.40
C LEU A 539 15.35 -0.94 13.24
N GLN A 540 16.25 -1.60 13.96
CA GLN A 540 16.39 -3.07 13.92
C GLN A 540 15.12 -3.77 14.44
N SER A 541 14.56 -3.30 15.55
CA SER A 541 13.29 -3.80 16.09
C SER A 541 12.14 -3.62 15.09
N LEU A 542 12.04 -2.45 14.47
CA LEU A 542 11.04 -2.16 13.43
C LEU A 542 11.23 -3.08 12.23
N GLY A 543 12.47 -3.27 11.77
CA GLY A 543 12.77 -4.17 10.66
C GLY A 543 12.31 -5.60 10.91
N ALA A 544 12.54 -6.14 12.12
CA ALA A 544 12.06 -7.46 12.50
C ALA A 544 10.53 -7.55 12.49
N GLU A 545 9.82 -6.56 13.03
CA GLU A 545 8.35 -6.53 13.04
C GLU A 545 7.76 -6.39 11.63
N LEU A 546 8.34 -5.53 10.78
CA LEU A 546 7.95 -5.40 9.39
C LEU A 546 8.17 -6.72 8.64
N GLU A 547 9.31 -7.40 8.81
CA GLU A 547 9.56 -8.71 8.20
C GLU A 547 8.49 -9.74 8.60
N THR A 548 8.08 -9.79 9.87
CA THR A 548 6.98 -10.69 10.30
C THR A 548 5.64 -10.34 9.66
N THR A 549 5.40 -9.06 9.33
CA THR A 549 4.16 -8.64 8.66
C THR A 549 4.18 -8.95 7.16
N LEU A 550 5.35 -8.78 6.52
CA LEU A 550 5.59 -9.10 5.11
C LEU A 550 5.60 -10.62 4.86
N ALA A 551 6.07 -11.41 5.84
CA ALA A 551 6.10 -12.87 5.81
C ALA A 551 5.35 -13.47 7.03
N PRO A 552 4.00 -13.41 7.04
CA PRO A 552 3.18 -13.72 8.22
C PRO A 552 3.27 -15.17 8.74
N LEU A 553 3.75 -16.11 7.92
CA LEU A 553 3.96 -17.51 8.31
C LEU A 553 5.42 -17.81 8.72
N GLY A 554 6.29 -16.80 8.76
CA GLY A 554 7.75 -16.99 8.85
C GLY A 554 8.36 -17.62 7.59
N ILE A 555 7.54 -17.95 6.59
CA ILE A 555 7.95 -18.48 5.30
C ILE A 555 8.08 -17.29 4.35
N VAL A 556 9.31 -16.90 4.03
CA VAL A 556 9.56 -15.91 2.97
C VAL A 556 9.45 -16.62 1.62
N ARG A 557 8.78 -15.99 0.65
CA ARG A 557 8.66 -16.56 -0.70
C ARG A 557 10.04 -16.82 -1.31
N GLN A 558 10.17 -17.91 -2.07
CA GLN A 558 11.45 -18.31 -2.64
C GLN A 558 11.98 -17.29 -3.66
N ASP A 559 11.11 -16.70 -4.49
CA ASP A 559 11.47 -15.63 -5.42
C ASP A 559 11.97 -14.37 -4.71
N TRP A 560 11.43 -14.07 -3.53
CA TRP A 560 11.90 -12.97 -2.68
C TRP A 560 13.31 -13.20 -2.15
N GLN A 561 13.57 -14.41 -1.65
CA GLN A 561 14.91 -14.80 -1.18
C GLN A 561 15.93 -14.79 -2.32
N GLN A 562 15.57 -15.31 -3.50
CA GLN A 562 16.44 -15.34 -4.68
C GLN A 562 16.81 -13.94 -5.16
N ASN A 563 15.81 -13.06 -5.32
CA ASN A 563 16.07 -11.68 -5.74
C ASN A 563 16.92 -10.92 -4.71
N ALA A 564 16.68 -11.14 -3.41
CA ALA A 564 17.51 -10.57 -2.35
C ALA A 564 18.97 -11.08 -2.42
N ALA A 565 19.18 -12.37 -2.66
CA ALA A 565 20.50 -12.99 -2.79
C ALA A 565 21.26 -12.48 -4.04
N LYS A 566 20.56 -12.31 -5.17
CA LYS A 566 21.11 -11.69 -6.39
C LYS A 566 21.60 -10.27 -6.12
N LEU A 567 20.75 -9.44 -5.50
CA LEU A 567 21.08 -8.05 -5.18
C LEU A 567 22.17 -7.93 -4.10
N ALA A 568 22.31 -8.97 -3.28
CA ALA A 568 23.44 -9.14 -2.37
C ALA A 568 24.72 -9.65 -3.08
N GLY A 569 24.68 -10.02 -4.36
CA GLY A 569 25.82 -10.61 -5.06
C GLY A 569 26.24 -11.98 -4.52
N ILE A 570 25.35 -12.67 -3.79
CA ILE A 570 25.58 -14.03 -3.27
C ILE A 570 25.34 -15.07 -4.38
N ASP A 571 24.37 -14.80 -5.27
CA ASP A 571 24.00 -15.65 -6.40
C ASP A 571 23.85 -14.79 -7.68
N SER A 572 24.95 -14.12 -8.08
CA SER A 572 24.97 -13.17 -9.19
C SER A 572 24.80 -13.83 -10.57
N ALA A 573 24.96 -15.16 -10.67
CA ALA A 573 24.84 -15.91 -11.91
C ALA A 573 23.37 -16.19 -12.33
N ARG A 574 22.41 -16.11 -11.40
CA ARG A 574 20.99 -16.31 -11.70
C ARG A 574 20.27 -15.02 -12.08
N GLY A 575 19.28 -15.14 -12.98
CA GLY A 575 18.36 -14.05 -13.33
C GLY A 575 17.45 -13.66 -12.16
N PHE A 576 16.74 -12.53 -12.29
CA PHE A 576 15.62 -12.25 -11.37
C PHE A 576 14.52 -13.28 -11.56
N SER A 577 13.83 -13.64 -10.49
CA SER A 577 12.71 -14.57 -10.52
C SER A 577 11.43 -13.91 -10.02
N SER A 578 10.31 -14.41 -10.55
CA SER A 578 8.96 -14.04 -10.16
C SER A 578 8.14 -15.33 -10.07
N SER A 579 7.47 -15.58 -8.95
CA SER A 579 6.65 -16.79 -8.79
C SER A 579 5.44 -16.76 -9.70
N THR A 580 5.23 -17.83 -10.45
CA THR A 580 3.97 -18.09 -11.17
C THR A 580 3.02 -18.98 -10.36
N ASN A 581 3.49 -19.53 -9.23
CA ASN A 581 2.70 -20.40 -8.38
C ASN A 581 1.73 -19.55 -7.53
N PRO A 582 0.41 -19.71 -7.67
CA PRO A 582 -0.53 -18.91 -6.90
C PRO A 582 -0.52 -19.23 -5.40
N LEU A 583 0.06 -20.35 -4.97
CA LEU A 583 0.33 -20.63 -3.55
C LEU A 583 1.30 -19.63 -2.91
N ALA A 584 2.18 -18.99 -3.70
CA ALA A 584 3.07 -17.94 -3.21
C ALA A 584 2.30 -16.67 -2.76
N GLY A 585 1.12 -16.43 -3.36
CA GLY A 585 0.20 -15.38 -2.92
C GLY A 585 -0.39 -15.66 -1.53
N LEU A 586 -0.67 -16.91 -1.20
CA LEU A 586 -1.21 -17.32 0.11
C LEU A 586 -0.21 -17.10 1.25
N VAL A 587 1.08 -17.36 1.00
CA VAL A 587 2.13 -17.16 2.01
C VAL A 587 2.37 -15.67 2.30
N SER A 588 2.00 -14.77 1.37
CA SER A 588 2.14 -13.31 1.47
C SER A 588 0.80 -12.57 1.50
N TRP A 589 -0.25 -13.22 2.02
CA TRP A 589 -1.63 -12.74 1.92
C TRP A 589 -1.86 -11.34 2.49
N ARG A 590 -1.11 -10.94 3.52
CA ARG A 590 -1.19 -9.59 4.14
C ARG A 590 -0.73 -8.48 3.19
N THR A 591 0.12 -8.81 2.23
CA THR A 591 0.61 -7.89 1.19
C THR A 591 0.00 -8.17 -0.17
N MET A 592 -1.05 -8.99 -0.25
CA MET A 592 -1.70 -9.35 -1.51
C MET A 592 -2.64 -8.26 -2.01
N LEU A 593 -3.24 -7.48 -1.11
CA LEU A 593 -4.12 -6.37 -1.45
C LEU A 593 -3.53 -5.04 -0.97
N PRO A 594 -3.52 -4.00 -1.83
CA PRO A 594 -3.03 -2.65 -1.51
C PRO A 594 -3.46 -2.11 -0.15
N ARG A 595 -4.78 -2.15 0.15
CA ARG A 595 -5.32 -1.63 1.41
C ARG A 595 -4.82 -2.39 2.62
N GLY A 596 -4.83 -3.73 2.56
CA GLY A 596 -4.35 -4.57 3.66
C GLY A 596 -2.88 -4.30 3.99
N ALA A 597 -2.05 -4.07 2.97
CA ALA A 597 -0.64 -3.74 3.14
C ALA A 597 -0.45 -2.36 3.79
N GLN A 598 -1.11 -1.32 3.28
CA GLN A 598 -1.04 0.03 3.85
C GLN A 598 -1.51 0.03 5.31
N ASP A 599 -2.69 -0.54 5.59
CA ASP A 599 -3.30 -0.52 6.92
C ASP A 599 -2.43 -1.29 7.93
N GLY A 600 -1.85 -2.43 7.53
CA GLY A 600 -0.93 -3.21 8.35
C GLY A 600 0.33 -2.43 8.72
N ILE A 601 0.96 -1.77 7.75
CA ILE A 601 2.17 -0.97 7.98
C ILE A 601 1.87 0.27 8.82
N ALA A 602 0.76 0.97 8.54
CA ALA A 602 0.32 2.13 9.31
C ALA A 602 0.13 1.80 10.80
N LYS A 603 -0.45 0.62 11.10
CA LYS A 603 -0.63 0.14 12.48
C LYS A 603 0.70 -0.10 13.21
N ILE A 604 1.70 -0.66 12.54
CA ILE A 604 3.04 -0.88 13.09
C ILE A 604 3.73 0.45 13.41
N PHE A 605 3.66 1.43 12.51
CA PHE A 605 4.23 2.75 12.78
C PHE A 605 3.45 3.50 13.87
N ASN A 606 2.13 3.34 13.93
CA ASN A 606 1.31 3.89 15.00
C ASN A 606 1.68 3.32 16.39
N SER A 607 1.91 2.01 16.50
CA SER A 607 2.32 1.37 17.77
C SER A 607 3.68 1.88 18.26
N ARG A 608 4.53 2.35 17.34
CA ARG A 608 5.83 2.96 17.61
C ARG A 608 5.77 4.49 17.75
N SER A 609 4.57 5.04 17.92
CA SER A 609 4.36 6.47 18.14
C SER A 609 4.93 7.37 17.02
N ALA A 610 4.97 6.87 15.78
CA ALA A 610 5.35 7.68 14.63
C ALA A 610 4.34 8.81 14.38
N THR A 611 4.81 9.94 13.87
CA THR A 611 3.92 10.99 13.36
C THR A 611 3.47 10.59 11.96
N MET A 612 2.17 10.65 11.69
CA MET A 612 1.61 10.28 10.39
C MET A 612 0.67 11.35 9.85
N TRP A 613 0.70 11.58 8.55
CA TRP A 613 -0.24 12.44 7.83
C TRP A 613 -0.97 11.64 6.76
N PHE A 614 -2.29 11.78 6.70
CA PHE A 614 -3.11 11.26 5.60
C PHE A 614 -3.53 12.43 4.73
N LEU A 615 -2.98 12.51 3.52
CA LEU A 615 -3.36 13.49 2.50
C LEU A 615 -4.35 12.81 1.55
N ASN A 616 -5.63 13.10 1.73
CA ASN A 616 -6.71 12.42 1.01
C ASN A 616 -7.33 13.32 -0.06
N THR A 617 -7.63 12.74 -1.22
CA THR A 617 -8.41 13.37 -2.29
C THR A 617 -9.54 12.43 -2.73
N TYR A 618 -10.70 12.98 -3.04
CA TYR A 618 -11.87 12.19 -3.44
C TYR A 618 -12.40 12.66 -4.80
N GLN A 619 -11.73 12.29 -5.90
CA GLN A 619 -12.08 12.74 -7.27
C GLN A 619 -12.17 14.27 -7.35
N VAL A 620 -11.01 14.91 -7.29
CA VAL A 620 -10.85 16.36 -7.14
C VAL A 620 -10.47 17.00 -8.49
N GLY A 621 -10.82 18.28 -8.68
CA GLY A 621 -10.67 18.98 -9.95
C GLY A 621 -12.03 19.49 -10.41
N GLY A 622 -12.32 19.38 -11.72
CA GLY A 622 -13.66 19.63 -12.22
C GLY A 622 -14.63 18.49 -11.89
N VAL A 623 -15.93 18.77 -12.05
CA VAL A 623 -17.02 17.87 -11.67
C VAL A 623 -17.36 16.91 -12.81
N ASN A 624 -17.10 15.62 -12.61
CA ASN A 624 -17.60 14.56 -13.46
C ASN A 624 -18.78 13.85 -12.77
N LEU A 625 -20.02 14.01 -13.28
CA LEU A 625 -21.22 13.44 -12.67
C LEU A 625 -21.41 11.94 -12.93
N ASP A 626 -20.71 11.37 -13.90
CA ASP A 626 -20.89 9.98 -14.31
C ASP A 626 -20.06 8.98 -13.50
N ILE A 627 -19.18 9.47 -12.63
CA ILE A 627 -18.35 8.64 -11.74
C ILE A 627 -18.61 8.92 -10.26
N ILE A 628 -18.27 7.97 -9.39
CA ILE A 628 -18.27 8.15 -7.93
C ILE A 628 -17.01 7.48 -7.33
N PRO A 629 -16.46 7.96 -6.21
CA PRO A 629 -15.30 7.30 -5.61
C PRO A 629 -15.72 6.00 -4.92
N ILE A 630 -14.96 4.92 -5.12
CA ILE A 630 -15.15 3.63 -4.42
C ILE A 630 -13.90 3.31 -3.60
N ALA A 631 -14.10 2.88 -2.35
CA ALA A 631 -13.00 2.56 -1.45
C ALA A 631 -12.23 1.32 -1.94
N PRO A 632 -10.89 1.27 -1.78
CA PRO A 632 -10.16 0.03 -1.97
C PRO A 632 -10.62 -0.99 -0.92
N THR A 633 -10.71 -2.25 -1.34
CA THR A 633 -11.21 -3.33 -0.50
C THR A 633 -10.08 -4.15 0.12
N ILE A 634 -10.38 -4.75 1.26
CA ILE A 634 -9.58 -5.84 1.83
C ILE A 634 -10.04 -7.18 1.23
N LEU A 635 -9.59 -8.31 1.79
CA LEU A 635 -9.96 -9.65 1.33
C LEU A 635 -11.49 -9.80 1.23
N PHE A 636 -12.04 -10.46 0.20
CA PHE A 636 -13.49 -10.61 -0.04
C PHE A 636 -14.28 -9.31 -0.32
N GLY A 637 -13.60 -8.28 -0.83
CA GLY A 637 -14.26 -7.17 -1.52
C GLY A 637 -15.13 -6.30 -0.60
N GLN A 638 -16.38 -6.07 -0.99
CA GLN A 638 -17.33 -5.23 -0.26
C GLN A 638 -18.10 -5.98 0.85
N ILE A 639 -17.70 -7.20 1.22
CA ILE A 639 -18.28 -7.95 2.34
C ILE A 639 -17.26 -7.97 3.51
N PRO A 640 -17.01 -6.84 4.19
CA PRO A 640 -15.94 -6.71 5.17
C PRO A 640 -16.07 -7.68 6.35
N ILE A 641 -17.29 -8.07 6.72
CA ILE A 641 -17.53 -9.04 7.80
C ILE A 641 -16.88 -10.39 7.47
N LEU A 642 -17.03 -10.89 6.24
CA LEU A 642 -16.40 -12.16 5.84
C LEU A 642 -14.87 -12.05 5.85
N ALA A 643 -14.33 -10.90 5.42
CA ALA A 643 -12.91 -10.59 5.51
C ALA A 643 -12.39 -10.69 6.95
N THR A 644 -13.04 -9.99 7.87
CA THR A 644 -12.70 -9.98 9.28
C THR A 644 -12.77 -11.39 9.87
N LEU A 645 -13.84 -12.13 9.60
CA LEU A 645 -14.00 -13.49 10.13
C LEU A 645 -12.94 -14.45 9.61
N VAL A 646 -12.61 -14.42 8.31
CA VAL A 646 -11.56 -15.27 7.75
C VAL A 646 -10.19 -14.90 8.33
N VAL A 647 -9.88 -13.62 8.45
CA VAL A 647 -8.64 -13.15 9.09
C VAL A 647 -8.55 -13.65 10.53
N ARG A 648 -9.64 -13.53 11.32
CA ARG A 648 -9.69 -14.04 12.70
C ARG A 648 -9.47 -15.54 12.77
N ILE A 649 -10.23 -16.31 11.99
CA ILE A 649 -10.13 -17.78 11.94
C ILE A 649 -8.70 -18.17 11.62
N TRP A 650 -8.14 -17.56 10.56
CA TRP A 650 -6.84 -17.94 10.07
C TRP A 650 -5.72 -17.55 11.04
N ALA A 651 -5.74 -16.32 11.55
CA ALA A 651 -4.77 -15.83 12.52
C ALA A 651 -4.80 -16.67 13.81
N GLY A 652 -5.98 -16.88 14.39
CA GLY A 652 -6.07 -17.61 15.66
C GLY A 652 -5.70 -19.09 15.56
N LEU A 653 -5.92 -19.74 14.41
CA LEU A 653 -5.54 -21.14 14.19
C LEU A 653 -4.03 -21.33 13.94
N ILE A 654 -3.39 -20.37 13.25
CA ILE A 654 -1.97 -20.47 12.90
C ILE A 654 -1.05 -19.93 13.99
N THR A 655 -1.53 -19.07 14.89
CA THR A 655 -0.76 -18.64 16.05
C THR A 655 -0.50 -19.82 17.00
N ILE A 656 0.68 -20.42 16.87
CA ILE A 656 1.15 -21.48 17.76
C ILE A 656 1.73 -20.83 19.02
N PRO A 657 1.25 -21.18 20.23
CA PRO A 657 1.76 -20.57 21.45
C PRO A 657 3.22 -20.96 21.75
N SER A 658 4.00 -19.98 22.15
CA SER A 658 5.34 -20.11 22.72
C SER A 658 5.32 -20.72 24.12
N SER A 659 6.50 -21.12 24.62
CA SER A 659 6.64 -21.70 25.96
C SER A 659 6.16 -20.76 27.08
N SER A 660 6.39 -19.45 26.94
CA SER A 660 5.91 -18.45 27.91
C SER A 660 4.39 -18.29 27.90
N GLU A 661 3.77 -18.43 26.72
CA GLU A 661 2.30 -18.35 26.59
C GLU A 661 1.63 -19.62 27.12
N TRP A 662 2.24 -20.79 26.96
CA TRP A 662 1.79 -22.00 27.65
C TRP A 662 1.89 -21.89 29.17
N LEU A 663 2.96 -21.27 29.69
CA LEU A 663 3.07 -20.97 31.12
C LEU A 663 1.97 -20.03 31.60
N LEU A 664 1.64 -18.99 30.82
CA LEU A 664 0.49 -18.13 31.09
C LEU A 664 -0.82 -18.94 31.14
N GLY A 665 -1.04 -19.83 30.18
CA GLY A 665 -2.19 -20.73 30.16
C GLY A 665 -2.28 -21.61 31.41
N LEU A 666 -1.16 -22.14 31.89
CA LEU A 666 -1.08 -22.90 33.12
C LEU A 666 -1.41 -22.04 34.36
N CYS A 667 -0.84 -20.84 34.46
CA CYS A 667 -1.15 -19.91 35.55
C CYS A 667 -2.64 -19.54 35.59
N LEU A 668 -3.24 -19.31 34.42
CA LEU A 668 -4.66 -19.04 34.25
C LEU A 668 -5.52 -20.23 34.69
N LEU A 669 -5.14 -21.46 34.30
CA LEU A 669 -5.82 -22.69 34.73
C LEU A 669 -5.74 -22.90 36.25
N ILE A 670 -4.58 -22.67 36.86
CA ILE A 670 -4.40 -22.76 38.32
C ILE A 670 -5.25 -21.72 39.04
N SER A 671 -5.27 -20.48 38.53
CA SER A 671 -6.08 -19.39 39.08
C SER A 671 -7.58 -19.71 39.00
N TYR A 672 -8.03 -20.25 37.86
CA TYR A 672 -9.38 -20.76 37.71
C TYR A 672 -9.67 -21.83 38.76
N ALA A 673 -8.82 -22.85 38.88
CA ALA A 673 -9.03 -23.97 39.79
C ALA A 673 -9.11 -23.50 41.25
N ALA A 674 -8.25 -22.58 41.68
CA ALA A 674 -8.25 -22.04 43.04
C ALA A 674 -9.60 -21.40 43.41
N ILE A 675 -10.18 -20.63 42.48
CA ILE A 675 -11.48 -19.97 42.67
C ILE A 675 -12.63 -20.97 42.52
N ALA A 676 -12.61 -21.77 41.44
CA ALA A 676 -13.68 -22.69 41.07
C ALA A 676 -13.86 -23.82 42.08
N LEU A 677 -12.78 -24.42 42.59
CA LEU A 677 -12.86 -25.44 43.63
C LEU A 677 -13.39 -24.85 44.94
N SER A 678 -12.94 -23.64 45.30
CA SER A 678 -13.41 -22.96 46.50
C SER A 678 -14.91 -22.69 46.46
N ILE A 679 -15.41 -22.10 45.37
CA ILE A 679 -16.85 -21.82 45.18
C ILE A 679 -17.64 -23.12 45.05
N GLY A 680 -17.12 -24.06 44.25
CA GLY A 680 -17.77 -25.31 43.92
C GLY A 680 -17.98 -26.23 45.13
N PHE A 681 -16.96 -26.39 45.98
CA PHE A 681 -17.08 -27.18 47.21
C PHE A 681 -17.92 -26.47 48.27
N LYS A 682 -17.73 -25.16 48.50
CA LYS A 682 -18.53 -24.39 49.47
C LYS A 682 -20.02 -24.38 49.13
N SER A 683 -20.36 -24.33 47.85
CA SER A 683 -21.75 -24.36 47.38
C SER A 683 -22.33 -25.78 47.26
N GLY A 684 -21.54 -26.83 47.51
CA GLY A 684 -21.92 -28.22 47.33
C GLY A 684 -22.17 -28.62 45.86
N PHE A 685 -21.77 -27.78 44.90
CA PHE A 685 -21.91 -28.09 43.48
C PHE A 685 -20.87 -29.11 43.01
N LEU A 686 -19.62 -28.99 43.48
CA LEU A 686 -18.55 -29.94 43.20
C LEU A 686 -18.44 -30.98 44.30
N SER A 687 -18.12 -32.21 43.90
CA SER A 687 -17.91 -33.33 44.82
C SER A 687 -16.80 -34.22 44.29
N PHE A 688 -15.78 -34.48 45.10
CA PHE A 688 -14.61 -35.24 44.66
C PHE A 688 -14.92 -36.73 44.55
N HIS A 689 -14.52 -37.34 43.45
CA HIS A 689 -14.62 -38.78 43.20
C HIS A 689 -13.27 -39.28 42.73
N ALA A 690 -12.84 -40.41 43.29
CA ALA A 690 -11.66 -41.10 42.81
C ALA A 690 -11.91 -41.56 41.36
N PHE A 691 -11.08 -41.09 40.45
CA PHE A 691 -11.08 -41.55 39.07
C PHE A 691 -10.62 -43.01 39.04
N ALA A 692 -11.53 -43.91 38.65
CA ALA A 692 -11.27 -45.34 38.56
C ALA A 692 -11.42 -45.80 37.10
N PRO A 693 -10.39 -45.63 36.25
CA PRO A 693 -10.41 -46.15 34.89
C PRO A 693 -10.39 -47.68 34.97
N LYS A 694 -11.53 -48.33 34.71
CA LYS A 694 -11.62 -49.79 34.70
C LYS A 694 -10.95 -50.31 33.42
N LEU A 695 -9.83 -51.02 33.55
CA LEU A 695 -9.00 -51.52 32.44
C LEU A 695 -9.81 -52.32 31.40
N GLY A 696 -9.52 -52.16 30.10
CA GLY A 696 -10.17 -52.87 28.98
C GLY A 696 -10.98 -51.98 28.03
N SER A 697 -12.12 -52.48 27.51
CA SER A 697 -13.00 -51.80 26.53
C SER A 697 -13.51 -50.41 26.98
N ARG A 698 -13.40 -50.09 28.27
CA ARG A 698 -13.74 -48.78 28.85
C ARG A 698 -12.66 -47.71 28.71
N LEU A 699 -11.38 -48.07 28.50
CA LEU A 699 -10.32 -47.08 28.21
C LEU A 699 -10.56 -46.40 26.85
N TRP A 700 -10.92 -47.19 25.84
CA TRP A 700 -11.29 -46.65 24.52
C TRP A 700 -12.52 -45.73 24.60
N GLN A 701 -13.50 -46.10 25.44
CA GLN A 701 -14.68 -45.26 25.68
C GLN A 701 -14.30 -43.94 26.38
N GLN A 702 -13.38 -43.97 27.34
CA GLN A 702 -12.87 -42.76 27.99
C GLN A 702 -12.11 -41.86 27.01
N MET A 703 -11.19 -42.42 26.22
CA MET A 703 -10.46 -41.67 25.19
C MET A 703 -11.42 -41.06 24.17
N ARG A 704 -12.45 -41.81 23.74
CA ARG A 704 -13.50 -41.30 22.88
C ARG A 704 -14.29 -40.17 23.54
N SER A 705 -14.56 -40.26 24.85
CA SER A 705 -15.23 -39.20 25.61
C SER A 705 -14.38 -37.93 25.63
N TRP A 706 -13.11 -38.02 26.02
CA TRP A 706 -12.19 -36.87 26.02
C TRP A 706 -12.02 -36.25 24.63
N MET A 707 -11.90 -37.08 23.59
CA MET A 707 -11.86 -36.59 22.20
C MET A 707 -13.17 -35.89 21.83
N SER A 708 -14.32 -36.44 22.24
CA SER A 708 -15.62 -35.81 22.02
C SER A 708 -15.69 -34.45 22.72
N LEU A 709 -15.25 -34.35 23.98
CA LEU A 709 -15.23 -33.10 24.77
C LEU A 709 -14.27 -32.07 24.19
N PHE A 710 -13.17 -32.51 23.59
CA PHE A 710 -12.24 -31.65 22.86
C PHE A 710 -12.93 -30.99 21.67
N PHE A 711 -13.64 -31.76 20.84
CA PHE A 711 -14.36 -31.19 19.69
C PHE A 711 -15.62 -30.42 20.12
N MET A 712 -16.38 -30.94 21.08
CA MET A 712 -17.60 -30.36 21.62
C MET A 712 -17.72 -30.69 23.12
N PRO A 713 -17.61 -29.69 24.02
CA PRO A 713 -17.77 -28.26 23.74
C PRO A 713 -16.50 -27.50 23.32
N ALA A 714 -15.29 -27.94 23.69
CA ALA A 714 -14.14 -27.03 23.78
C ALA A 714 -13.77 -26.34 22.46
N LEU A 715 -13.51 -27.08 21.38
CA LEU A 715 -13.12 -26.50 20.09
C LEU A 715 -14.22 -25.61 19.52
N VAL A 716 -15.45 -26.13 19.39
CA VAL A 716 -16.55 -25.41 18.73
C VAL A 716 -16.95 -24.16 19.51
N GLU A 717 -17.08 -24.25 20.83
CA GLU A 717 -17.48 -23.10 21.63
C GLU A 717 -16.39 -22.03 21.68
N GLU A 718 -15.12 -22.41 21.82
CA GLU A 718 -14.03 -21.42 21.76
C GLU A 718 -13.93 -20.79 20.38
N MET A 719 -14.11 -21.54 19.29
CA MET A 719 -14.20 -20.97 17.95
C MET A 719 -15.35 -19.95 17.85
N LEU A 720 -16.55 -20.28 18.30
CA LEU A 720 -17.69 -19.37 18.18
C LEU A 720 -17.53 -18.13 19.06
N PHE A 721 -17.23 -18.31 20.34
CA PHE A 721 -17.28 -17.22 21.31
C PHE A 721 -15.99 -16.40 21.34
N ARG A 722 -14.81 -16.99 21.12
CA ARG A 722 -13.54 -16.26 21.21
C ARG A 722 -13.06 -15.90 19.82
N LEU A 723 -12.89 -16.89 18.94
CA LEU A 723 -12.30 -16.68 17.62
C LEU A 723 -13.17 -15.81 16.70
N LEU A 724 -14.48 -16.03 16.61
CA LEU A 724 -15.33 -15.27 15.67
C LEU A 724 -15.78 -13.92 16.23
N LEU A 725 -16.20 -13.86 17.50
CA LEU A 725 -16.81 -12.65 18.08
C LEU A 725 -15.78 -11.63 18.56
N ILE A 726 -14.73 -12.07 19.26
CA ILE A 726 -13.76 -11.16 19.87
C ILE A 726 -12.74 -10.72 18.81
N PRO A 727 -12.45 -9.41 18.69
CA PRO A 727 -11.37 -8.94 17.84
C PRO A 727 -10.04 -9.62 18.15
N HIS A 728 -9.38 -10.16 17.13
CA HIS A 728 -8.06 -10.74 17.27
C HIS A 728 -7.04 -9.62 17.57
N PRO A 729 -5.98 -9.85 18.38
CA PRO A 729 -4.99 -8.82 18.73
C PRO A 729 -4.39 -8.09 17.53
N ILE A 730 -4.21 -8.80 16.40
CA ILE A 730 -3.71 -8.22 15.15
C ILE A 730 -4.61 -7.14 14.54
N GLU A 731 -5.91 -7.17 14.82
CA GLU A 731 -6.83 -6.15 14.31
C GLU A 731 -6.52 -4.79 14.93
N THR A 732 -5.80 -4.74 16.07
CA THR A 732 -5.50 -3.51 16.82
C THR A 732 -6.77 -2.70 17.05
N ALA A 733 -7.83 -3.39 17.48
CA ALA A 733 -9.09 -2.74 17.84
C ALA A 733 -8.88 -1.79 19.03
N SER A 734 -9.63 -0.70 19.07
CA SER A 734 -9.62 0.21 20.21
C SER A 734 -10.03 -0.52 21.49
N VAL A 735 -9.50 -0.09 22.63
CA VAL A 735 -9.74 -0.73 23.93
C VAL A 735 -11.25 -0.84 24.24
N PRO A 736 -12.08 0.22 24.04
CA PRO A 736 -13.52 0.12 24.24
C PRO A 736 -14.17 -0.98 23.38
N ASN A 737 -13.76 -1.10 22.12
CA ASN A 737 -14.31 -2.10 21.21
C ASN A 737 -13.96 -3.53 21.67
N ILE A 738 -12.73 -3.77 22.12
CA ILE A 738 -12.32 -5.06 22.69
C ILE A 738 -13.17 -5.42 23.91
N TRP A 739 -13.39 -4.47 24.83
CA TRP A 739 -14.23 -4.68 26.01
C TRP A 739 -15.68 -4.99 25.66
N ILE A 740 -16.27 -4.23 24.74
CA ILE A 740 -17.66 -4.43 24.31
C ILE A 740 -17.84 -5.84 23.72
N TRP A 741 -16.98 -6.25 22.79
CA TRP A 741 -17.09 -7.58 22.18
C TRP A 741 -16.74 -8.72 23.13
N SER A 742 -15.81 -8.49 24.06
CA SER A 742 -15.51 -9.47 25.12
C SER A 742 -16.70 -9.68 26.06
N LEU A 743 -17.39 -8.58 26.43
CA LEU A 743 -18.59 -8.63 27.26
C LEU A 743 -19.75 -9.31 26.52
N ILE A 744 -20.00 -8.93 25.26
CA ILE A 744 -21.03 -9.57 24.41
C ILE A 744 -20.75 -11.06 24.28
N SER A 745 -19.50 -11.44 23.98
CA SER A 745 -19.08 -12.85 23.89
C SER A 745 -19.36 -13.61 25.18
N LEU A 746 -18.97 -13.05 26.34
CA LEU A 746 -19.19 -13.69 27.64
C LEU A 746 -20.68 -13.84 27.97
N ILE A 747 -21.48 -12.82 27.70
CA ILE A 747 -22.94 -12.85 27.91
C ILE A 747 -23.58 -13.93 27.02
N LEU A 748 -23.23 -13.97 25.73
CA LEU A 748 -23.76 -14.98 24.80
C LEU A 748 -23.33 -16.40 25.19
N PHE A 749 -22.09 -16.58 25.64
CA PHE A 749 -21.59 -17.85 26.15
C PHE A 749 -22.40 -18.32 27.36
N LEU A 750 -22.71 -17.42 28.31
CA LEU A 750 -23.55 -17.74 29.46
C LEU A 750 -24.98 -18.09 29.06
N PHE A 751 -25.62 -17.31 28.18
CA PHE A 751 -26.99 -17.57 27.71
C PHE A 751 -27.11 -18.83 26.86
N TYR A 752 -26.05 -19.20 26.15
CA TYR A 752 -26.01 -20.41 25.36
C TYR A 752 -26.24 -21.67 26.20
N HIS A 753 -25.80 -21.71 27.46
CA HIS A 753 -25.96 -22.89 28.32
C HIS A 753 -27.45 -23.18 28.68
N PRO A 754 -28.21 -22.22 29.24
CA PRO A 754 -29.67 -22.32 29.38
C PRO A 754 -30.37 -22.68 28.07
N PHE A 755 -30.03 -21.97 26.99
CA PHE A 755 -30.64 -22.20 25.70
C PHE A 755 -30.41 -23.63 25.20
N ASN A 756 -29.17 -24.13 25.32
CA ASN A 756 -28.78 -25.48 24.94
C ASN A 756 -29.54 -26.54 25.76
N ALA A 757 -29.70 -26.33 27.08
CA ALA A 757 -30.47 -27.23 27.93
C ALA A 757 -31.97 -27.28 27.59
N LEU A 758 -32.56 -26.19 27.09
CA LEU A 758 -33.97 -26.17 26.67
C LEU A 758 -34.18 -26.78 25.28
N THR A 759 -33.16 -26.73 24.42
CA THR A 759 -33.31 -27.02 22.99
C THR A 759 -32.57 -28.28 22.55
N PHE A 760 -31.24 -28.25 22.51
CA PHE A 760 -30.44 -29.28 21.85
C PHE A 760 -29.95 -30.38 22.80
N TYR A 761 -29.71 -30.05 24.08
CA TYR A 761 -29.15 -30.97 25.07
C TYR A 761 -29.98 -30.98 26.37
N LYS A 762 -31.17 -31.60 26.31
CA LYS A 762 -32.11 -31.67 27.44
C LYS A 762 -31.54 -32.31 28.71
N LEU A 763 -30.53 -33.18 28.59
CA LEU A 763 -29.81 -33.77 29.73
C LEU A 763 -29.08 -32.72 30.58
N GLY A 764 -28.78 -31.54 30.01
CA GLY A 764 -28.21 -30.42 30.74
C GLY A 764 -29.18 -29.73 31.69
N ASN A 765 -30.49 -30.02 31.66
CA ASN A 765 -31.48 -29.46 32.59
C ASN A 765 -31.58 -30.32 33.86
N PRO A 766 -31.46 -29.75 35.09
CA PRO A 766 -31.39 -28.32 35.44
C PRO A 766 -29.99 -27.75 35.60
N THR A 767 -28.93 -28.54 35.38
CA THR A 767 -27.55 -28.15 35.63
C THR A 767 -27.13 -26.87 34.92
N PHE A 768 -27.42 -26.72 33.63
CA PHE A 768 -27.08 -25.52 32.84
C PHE A 768 -27.96 -24.31 33.13
N MET A 769 -29.03 -24.47 33.90
CA MET A 769 -29.84 -23.38 34.45
C MET A 769 -29.37 -22.95 35.84
N ASN A 770 -28.52 -23.74 36.49
CA ASN A 770 -28.09 -23.49 37.85
C ASN A 770 -27.10 -22.33 37.90
N TRP A 771 -27.39 -21.31 38.73
CA TRP A 771 -26.53 -20.14 38.88
C TRP A 771 -25.09 -20.50 39.29
N ARG A 772 -24.88 -21.60 40.02
CA ARG A 772 -23.55 -22.08 40.43
C ARG A 772 -22.75 -22.56 39.21
N PHE A 773 -23.39 -23.36 38.36
CA PHE A 773 -22.81 -23.78 37.08
C PHE A 773 -22.51 -22.56 36.21
N LEU A 774 -23.47 -21.64 36.05
CA LEU A 774 -23.29 -20.43 35.25
C LEU A 774 -22.18 -19.52 35.80
N THR A 775 -21.97 -19.47 37.12
CA THR A 775 -20.86 -18.72 37.72
C THR A 775 -19.51 -19.36 37.35
N LEU A 776 -19.39 -20.69 37.47
CA LEU A 776 -18.16 -21.41 37.12
C LEU A 776 -17.88 -21.40 35.61
N ALA A 777 -18.94 -21.51 34.79
CA ALA A 777 -18.88 -21.36 33.35
C ALA A 777 -18.49 -19.92 32.99
N GLY A 778 -19.05 -18.90 33.63
CA GLY A 778 -18.67 -17.50 33.42
C GLY A 778 -17.22 -17.21 33.76
N LEU A 779 -16.70 -17.82 34.83
CA LEU A 779 -15.28 -17.72 35.17
C LEU A 779 -14.38 -18.39 34.12
N LEU A 780 -14.76 -19.58 33.62
CA LEU A 780 -14.08 -20.24 32.51
C LEU A 780 -14.13 -19.35 31.26
N GLY A 781 -15.33 -18.82 31.00
CA GLY A 781 -15.69 -17.70 30.16
C GLY A 781 -14.58 -16.65 30.04
N LEU A 782 -14.37 -15.99 31.17
CA LEU A 782 -13.43 -14.91 31.38
C LEU A 782 -11.97 -15.36 31.20
N VAL A 783 -11.59 -16.50 31.77
CA VAL A 783 -10.20 -17.01 31.70
C VAL A 783 -9.81 -17.34 30.26
N CYS A 784 -10.68 -18.01 29.50
CA CYS A 784 -10.47 -18.28 28.08
C CYS A 784 -10.38 -16.97 27.27
N THR A 785 -11.19 -15.95 27.60
CA THR A 785 -11.11 -14.64 26.95
C THR A 785 -9.78 -13.93 27.22
N ILE A 786 -9.29 -13.95 28.47
CA ILE A 786 -7.98 -13.38 28.82
C ILE A 786 -6.87 -14.14 28.07
N ALA A 787 -6.90 -15.47 28.07
CA ALA A 787 -5.94 -16.29 27.33
C ALA A 787 -5.91 -15.96 25.83
N TYR A 788 -7.09 -15.84 25.21
CA TYR A 788 -7.20 -15.51 23.79
C TYR A 788 -6.67 -14.11 23.46
N LEU A 789 -7.06 -13.09 24.23
CA LEU A 789 -6.64 -11.70 23.99
C LEU A 789 -5.14 -11.47 24.23
N THR A 790 -4.55 -12.20 25.18
CA THR A 790 -3.12 -12.07 25.50
C THR A 790 -2.21 -12.79 24.51
N THR A 791 -2.64 -13.93 23.96
CA THR A 791 -1.80 -14.79 23.11
C THR A 791 -2.17 -14.72 21.63
N GLY A 792 -3.38 -14.27 21.29
CA GLY A 792 -3.95 -14.38 19.95
C GLY A 792 -4.21 -15.82 19.49
N SER A 793 -3.84 -16.83 20.30
CA SER A 793 -3.99 -18.24 19.95
C SER A 793 -5.30 -18.80 20.47
N ILE A 794 -6.02 -19.53 19.62
CA ILE A 794 -7.22 -20.26 20.06
C ILE A 794 -6.89 -21.54 20.82
N TRP A 795 -5.66 -22.07 20.67
CA TRP A 795 -5.27 -23.35 21.24
C TRP A 795 -5.22 -23.36 22.76
N ILE A 796 -4.76 -22.27 23.40
CA ILE A 796 -4.73 -22.18 24.86
C ILE A 796 -6.15 -22.19 25.46
N PRO A 797 -7.10 -21.33 25.02
CA PRO A 797 -8.51 -21.42 25.43
C PRO A 797 -9.11 -22.81 25.26
N ILE A 798 -8.88 -23.47 24.11
CA ILE A 798 -9.40 -24.81 23.84
C ILE A 798 -8.90 -25.82 24.87
N ILE A 799 -7.59 -25.82 25.14
CA ILE A 799 -6.99 -26.75 26.10
C ILE A 799 -7.47 -26.47 27.53
N ILE A 800 -7.54 -25.19 27.95
CA ILE A 800 -8.07 -24.80 29.25
C ILE A 800 -9.52 -25.29 29.42
N HIS A 801 -10.39 -24.99 28.45
CA HIS A 801 -11.79 -25.42 28.46
C HIS A 801 -11.88 -26.95 28.51
N TRP A 802 -11.17 -27.64 27.62
CA TRP A 802 -11.18 -29.10 27.53
C TRP A 802 -10.77 -29.76 28.84
N LEU A 803 -9.69 -29.29 29.47
CA LEU A 803 -9.22 -29.81 30.75
C LEU A 803 -10.24 -29.57 31.87
N ILE A 804 -10.80 -28.35 31.97
CA ILE A 804 -11.77 -28.00 33.01
C ILE A 804 -13.03 -28.87 32.90
N VAL A 805 -13.60 -29.01 31.69
CA VAL A 805 -14.81 -29.81 31.49
C VAL A 805 -14.55 -31.29 31.73
N SER A 806 -13.43 -31.82 31.22
CA SER A 806 -13.06 -33.22 31.44
C SER A 806 -12.84 -33.51 32.93
N SER A 807 -12.12 -32.63 33.64
CA SER A 807 -11.91 -32.75 35.07
C SER A 807 -13.22 -32.66 35.86
N TRP A 808 -14.14 -31.76 35.49
CA TRP A 808 -15.43 -31.64 36.13
C TRP A 808 -16.27 -32.92 36.02
N LEU A 809 -16.35 -33.49 34.83
CA LEU A 809 -17.11 -34.71 34.56
C LEU A 809 -16.52 -35.92 35.28
N ASP A 810 -15.21 -36.10 35.20
CA ASP A 810 -14.53 -37.30 35.68
C ASP A 810 -14.24 -37.30 37.19
N PHE A 811 -13.89 -36.14 37.77
CA PHE A 811 -13.40 -36.05 39.15
C PHE A 811 -14.32 -35.26 40.08
N PHE A 812 -15.07 -34.28 39.58
CA PHE A 812 -15.81 -33.34 40.43
C PHE A 812 -17.33 -33.49 40.37
N GLY A 813 -17.81 -34.65 39.89
CA GLY A 813 -19.21 -35.06 39.98
C GLY A 813 -20.10 -34.55 38.85
N GLY A 814 -19.54 -34.02 37.76
CA GLY A 814 -20.29 -33.50 36.62
C GLY A 814 -21.16 -34.54 35.91
N ASN A 815 -20.69 -35.80 35.78
CA ASN A 815 -21.50 -36.86 35.18
C ASN A 815 -22.83 -37.08 35.92
N ARG A 816 -22.83 -37.02 37.26
CA ARG A 816 -24.07 -37.20 38.06
C ARG A 816 -25.04 -36.02 37.94
N HIS A 817 -24.54 -34.84 37.58
CA HIS A 817 -25.36 -33.66 37.29
C HIS A 817 -25.98 -33.72 35.89
N LEU A 818 -25.47 -34.59 34.99
CA LEU A 818 -25.94 -34.74 33.61
C LEU A 818 -26.63 -36.10 33.34
N GLU A 819 -26.45 -37.07 34.23
CA GLU A 819 -27.22 -38.31 34.26
C GLU A 819 -28.64 -38.01 34.74
N SER A 820 -29.63 -38.50 34.00
CA SER A 820 -31.03 -38.34 34.41
C SER A 820 -31.22 -38.99 35.78
N LYS A 821 -31.72 -38.21 36.75
CA LYS A 821 -32.53 -38.80 37.83
C LYS A 821 -33.79 -39.36 37.17
N LEU A 822 -33.73 -40.61 36.74
CA LEU A 822 -34.92 -41.44 36.60
C LEU A 822 -35.42 -41.76 38.00
#